data_AF-A0A0F9RWH3-F1
#
_entry.id   AF-A0A0F9RWH3-F1
#
_cell.length_a   1.000
_cell.length_b   1.000
_cell.length_c   1.000
_cell.angle_alpha   90.00
_cell.angle_beta   90.00
_cell.angle_gamma   90.00
#
_symmetry.space_group_name_H-M   'P 1'
#
loop_
_entity.id
_entity.type
_entity.pdbx_description
1 polymer ?
#
loop_
_entity_poly.entity_id
_entity_poly.type
_entity_poly.pdbx_seq_one_letter_code
_entity_poly.pdbx_strand_id
1 'polypeptide(L)'
;MEDIEKKAQDEFILPKSFSFKEEYIEDVYTDFWEKKETLNKEIKKPNYIMDNFEDILGEINQTQEVLCIITDDIASNKIVDILLELQKKNIRIYLIIEDPRDNEGKIKEEKLKLLKQIVNKILIRTLDNVNGHIILIDPHKGNLSKGLITNSRLIDFGDNYGEGFIKINLNSGQIKEGFEVFKNLFWNLAQSEIIYETQLLDPAKIKESPFKLNENKSTDFLIDYEEYKGLHKKIIELIEGCEKNLIISSENLFFPDPIKNILSKKIQAIPGQNQLIIPRLIWPDPIFPDISNNSSIYGTDNINFNFIITDNMNGVFILNGFQNDKEIHFGITLNKTQLKNIQNIFNYFEQATEYEYIYKKRLNDIRRDIEKYNNKRNRYEVQNIKNSELISIDDIQVEHIDAFLDESIQPDLKKHKKKGLKSIEYQWNLLPPYLPTKAELNKIYSDWDNTQVNFEETIENINTNLEILLRYIEDYESVRLKPFFLGKKQKLKEISRNTQKFNELDLRKINISETIKMTKILSDLCNEFKIQLGEINLEIKNDKGISALMQDIDDLNKKKEDYQSEINNFESEITQKEEILNEKKKILGEITGKKKKRKKNNEPQDNIKELKAIIKKIEQEIKSISKKKSQNLKQISAVEKNIENSNIKLKSLESSISSEKDKKKRKIDELEGFREIMKSSSTKKKLKSSEDSETIFKNLDYESNIPKESLPSIGDLYDAGKNRFLAIKYYSEIELGKEEATRLNAKLVVYPN
;
A
#
# COMPACT_ATOMS: atom_id res chain seq x y z
N MET A 1 8.85 -42.27 -12.79
CA MET A 1 9.19 -41.30 -11.72
C MET A 1 10.10 -40.20 -12.25
N GLU A 2 11.01 -40.46 -13.19
CA GLU A 2 11.83 -39.41 -13.84
C GLU A 2 11.04 -38.39 -14.70
N ASP A 3 9.86 -38.72 -15.22
CA ASP A 3 9.02 -37.77 -16.00
C ASP A 3 8.19 -36.80 -15.15
N ILE A 4 8.12 -36.99 -13.82
CA ILE A 4 7.43 -36.07 -12.90
C ILE A 4 8.42 -35.03 -12.34
N GLU A 5 9.70 -35.38 -12.18
CA GLU A 5 10.73 -34.44 -11.72
C GLU A 5 11.14 -33.40 -12.79
N LYS A 6 10.95 -33.69 -14.08
CA LYS A 6 11.20 -32.70 -15.15
C LYS A 6 10.12 -31.64 -15.33
N LYS A 7 8.92 -31.81 -14.77
CA LYS A 7 7.83 -30.82 -14.88
C LYS A 7 7.89 -29.70 -13.85
N ALA A 8 8.67 -29.86 -12.77
CA ALA A 8 8.82 -28.83 -11.73
C ALA A 8 9.90 -27.77 -12.06
N GLN A 9 10.63 -27.91 -13.17
CA GLN A 9 11.77 -27.03 -13.47
C GLN A 9 11.40 -25.65 -14.06
N ASP A 10 10.14 -25.41 -14.44
CA ASP A 10 9.70 -24.10 -14.97
C ASP A 10 8.52 -23.49 -14.18
N GLU A 11 8.41 -23.79 -12.89
CA GLU A 11 7.38 -23.14 -12.05
C GLU A 11 7.80 -21.73 -11.64
N PHE A 12 6.88 -20.77 -11.84
CA PHE A 12 7.04 -19.40 -11.38
C PHE A 12 7.16 -19.35 -9.85
N ILE A 13 8.03 -18.46 -9.35
CA ILE A 13 8.06 -18.18 -7.91
C ILE A 13 6.84 -17.31 -7.57
N LEU A 14 5.77 -17.95 -7.12
CA LEU A 14 4.51 -17.32 -6.73
C LEU A 14 4.41 -17.15 -5.20
N PRO A 15 3.60 -16.20 -4.70
CA PRO A 15 3.25 -16.13 -3.28
C PRO A 15 2.79 -17.48 -2.71
N LYS A 16 3.24 -17.81 -1.50
CA LYS A 16 2.75 -18.98 -0.77
C LYS A 16 1.62 -18.55 0.16
N SER A 17 0.44 -19.15 0.00
CA SER A 17 -0.72 -18.91 0.87
C SER A 17 -0.72 -19.91 2.03
N PHE A 18 -0.89 -19.40 3.24
CA PHE A 18 -0.97 -20.19 4.46
C PHE A 18 -2.33 -20.03 5.10
N SER A 19 -2.82 -21.11 5.72
CA SER A 19 -3.96 -21.05 6.62
C SER A 19 -3.63 -21.74 7.94
N PHE A 20 -4.03 -21.11 9.04
CA PHE A 20 -3.88 -21.67 10.38
C PHE A 20 -5.18 -21.49 11.15
N LYS A 21 -5.72 -22.59 11.68
CA LYS A 21 -6.92 -22.57 12.48
C LYS A 21 -6.56 -22.72 13.95
N GLU A 22 -6.96 -21.75 14.76
CA GLU A 22 -6.87 -21.81 16.21
C GLU A 22 -8.27 -21.99 16.82
N GLU A 23 -8.38 -22.84 17.83
CA GLU A 23 -9.64 -23.09 18.54
C GLU A 23 -9.54 -22.59 19.98
N TYR A 24 -10.56 -21.85 20.40
CA TYR A 24 -10.68 -21.24 21.73
C TYR A 24 -11.87 -21.85 22.50
N ILE A 25 -12.36 -23.03 22.09
CA ILE A 25 -13.53 -23.69 22.70
C ILE A 25 -13.33 -23.98 24.20
N GLU A 26 -12.09 -24.19 24.63
CA GLU A 26 -11.71 -24.41 26.03
C GLU A 26 -11.44 -23.12 26.81
N ASP A 27 -11.43 -21.95 26.14
CA ASP A 27 -11.29 -20.66 26.84
C ASP A 27 -12.45 -20.51 27.82
N VAL A 28 -12.12 -20.13 29.05
CA VAL A 28 -13.11 -19.92 30.10
C VAL A 28 -13.49 -18.45 30.15
N TYR A 29 -14.78 -18.17 30.05
CA TYR A 29 -15.32 -16.86 30.33
C TYR A 29 -15.77 -16.81 31.77
N THR A 30 -15.47 -15.68 32.41
CA THR A 30 -15.96 -15.37 33.75
C THR A 30 -16.75 -14.08 33.75
N ASP A 31 -17.65 -13.99 34.72
CA ASP A 31 -18.34 -12.76 35.11
C ASP A 31 -19.11 -12.08 33.97
N PHE A 32 -20.19 -12.72 33.53
CA PHE A 32 -21.03 -12.19 32.46
C PHE A 32 -22.50 -12.57 32.63
N TRP A 33 -23.40 -11.80 32.02
CA TRP A 33 -24.80 -12.15 31.86
C TRP A 33 -24.99 -12.90 30.55
N GLU A 34 -25.64 -14.06 30.59
CA GLU A 34 -26.05 -14.82 29.41
C GLU A 34 -27.55 -14.66 29.21
N LYS A 35 -27.97 -14.39 27.97
CA LYS A 35 -29.40 -14.31 27.64
C LYS A 35 -30.04 -15.70 27.77
N LYS A 36 -31.10 -15.82 28.56
CA LYS A 36 -31.90 -17.04 28.70
C LYS A 36 -32.65 -17.35 27.42
N GLU A 37 -33.04 -18.62 27.29
CA GLU A 37 -33.91 -19.02 26.18
C GLU A 37 -35.27 -18.43 26.44
N THR A 38 -35.72 -17.52 25.58
CA THR A 38 -37.06 -16.98 25.67
C THR A 38 -38.02 -18.14 25.42
N LEU A 39 -38.57 -18.70 26.50
CA LEU A 39 -39.69 -19.60 26.39
C LEU A 39 -40.85 -18.74 25.90
N ASN A 40 -41.32 -18.95 24.67
CA ASN A 40 -42.50 -18.27 24.09
C ASN A 40 -43.82 -18.59 24.84
N LYS A 41 -43.76 -18.99 26.11
CA LYS A 41 -44.92 -19.21 26.96
C LYS A 41 -45.25 -17.88 27.62
N GLU A 42 -46.50 -17.47 27.47
CA GLU A 42 -47.05 -16.34 28.22
C GLU A 42 -46.98 -16.67 29.72
N ILE A 43 -46.10 -15.98 30.44
CA ILE A 43 -45.92 -16.17 31.88
C ILE A 43 -46.97 -15.30 32.57
N LYS A 44 -47.92 -15.94 33.25
CA LYS A 44 -48.99 -15.23 33.95
C LYS A 44 -48.42 -14.44 35.13
N LYS A 45 -48.53 -13.11 35.08
CA LYS A 45 -48.17 -12.20 36.16
C LYS A 45 -49.01 -12.51 37.42
N PRO A 46 -48.39 -12.71 38.60
CA PRO A 46 -49.13 -12.90 39.85
C PRO A 46 -49.98 -11.67 40.19
N ASN A 47 -51.21 -11.89 40.65
CA ASN A 47 -52.16 -10.82 41.01
C ASN A 47 -51.67 -9.86 42.13
N TYR A 48 -50.59 -10.21 42.82
CA TYR A 48 -49.99 -9.39 43.89
C TYR A 48 -48.94 -8.41 43.36
N ILE A 49 -48.53 -8.55 42.10
CA ILE A 49 -47.75 -7.54 41.39
C ILE A 49 -48.75 -6.63 40.70
N MET A 50 -48.85 -5.40 41.21
CA MET A 50 -49.86 -4.45 40.78
C MET A 50 -49.28 -3.50 39.73
N ASP A 51 -50.09 -3.18 38.72
CA ASP A 51 -49.74 -2.22 37.66
C ASP A 51 -50.16 -0.79 38.01
N ASN A 52 -51.08 -0.62 38.96
CA ASN A 52 -51.58 0.69 39.38
C ASN A 52 -51.92 0.71 40.87
N PHE A 53 -51.98 1.93 41.43
CA PHE A 53 -52.28 2.17 42.84
C PHE A 53 -53.77 2.22 43.18
N GLU A 54 -54.67 2.08 42.20
CA GLU A 54 -56.12 2.29 42.41
C GLU A 54 -56.70 1.33 43.45
N ASP A 55 -56.21 0.09 43.52
CA ASP A 55 -56.66 -0.88 44.51
C ASP A 55 -56.24 -0.50 45.95
N ILE A 56 -55.05 0.09 46.13
CA ILE A 56 -54.60 0.60 47.43
C ILE A 56 -55.43 1.83 47.81
N LEU A 57 -55.61 2.75 46.86
CA LEU A 57 -56.43 3.96 47.04
C LEU A 57 -57.89 3.60 47.41
N GLY A 58 -58.44 2.58 46.76
CA GLY A 58 -59.78 2.04 47.05
C GLY A 58 -59.89 1.45 48.46
N GLU A 59 -58.83 0.83 48.97
CA GLU A 59 -58.79 0.37 50.36
C GLU A 59 -58.66 1.52 51.36
N ILE A 60 -57.82 2.52 51.07
CA ILE A 60 -57.69 3.72 51.91
C ILE A 60 -59.04 4.45 52.03
N ASN A 61 -59.80 4.56 50.94
CA ASN A 61 -61.11 5.24 50.94
C ASN A 61 -62.18 4.51 51.79
N GLN A 62 -61.93 3.24 52.17
CA GLN A 62 -62.82 2.46 53.05
C GLN A 62 -62.60 2.75 54.54
N THR A 63 -61.65 3.63 54.90
CA THR A 63 -61.40 4.01 56.29
C THR A 63 -62.67 4.57 56.94
N GLN A 64 -62.94 4.16 58.17
CA GLN A 64 -64.12 4.60 58.93
C GLN A 64 -63.79 5.57 60.06
N GLU A 65 -62.63 5.45 60.72
CA GLU A 65 -62.29 6.26 61.90
C GLU A 65 -60.85 6.74 61.95
N VAL A 66 -59.87 5.87 61.67
CA VAL A 66 -58.44 6.19 61.80
C VAL A 66 -57.66 5.65 60.62
N LEU A 67 -56.89 6.52 59.98
CA LEU A 67 -55.91 6.19 58.97
C LEU A 67 -54.52 6.55 59.47
N CYS A 68 -53.59 5.59 59.46
CA CYS A 68 -52.19 5.81 59.77
C CYS A 68 -51.35 5.47 58.54
N ILE A 69 -50.50 6.41 58.11
CA ILE A 69 -49.63 6.24 56.94
C ILE A 69 -48.19 6.58 57.34
N ILE A 70 -47.26 5.70 56.97
CA ILE A 70 -45.83 5.96 56.91
C ILE A 70 -45.44 5.88 55.44
N THR A 71 -44.75 6.91 54.94
CA THR A 71 -44.25 6.97 53.57
C THR A 71 -43.01 7.86 53.54
N ASP A 72 -42.08 7.68 52.60
CA ASP A 72 -40.97 8.63 52.40
C ASP A 72 -41.51 9.96 51.81
N ASP A 73 -42.46 9.85 50.87
CA ASP A 73 -42.96 10.97 50.10
C ASP A 73 -44.46 10.88 49.80
N ILE A 74 -45.07 12.03 49.51
CA ILE A 74 -46.40 12.17 48.91
C ILE A 74 -46.24 12.93 47.60
N ALA A 75 -46.33 12.21 46.48
CA ALA A 75 -46.17 12.79 45.15
C ALA A 75 -47.35 12.51 44.20
N SER A 76 -48.53 12.21 44.75
CA SER A 76 -49.77 11.96 44.00
C SER A 76 -50.84 12.99 44.34
N ASN A 77 -51.55 13.52 43.35
CA ASN A 77 -52.78 14.29 43.61
C ASN A 77 -53.91 13.36 44.05
N LYS A 78 -53.99 12.14 43.50
CA LYS A 78 -55.04 11.17 43.85
C LYS A 78 -55.03 10.80 45.33
N ILE A 79 -53.85 10.54 45.91
CA ILE A 79 -53.76 10.27 47.35
C ILE A 79 -54.18 11.51 48.15
N VAL A 80 -53.74 12.71 47.75
CA VAL A 80 -54.12 13.97 48.39
C VAL A 80 -55.64 14.15 48.36
N ASP A 81 -56.28 13.94 47.22
CA ASP A 81 -57.73 14.03 47.05
C ASP A 81 -58.46 13.06 47.98
N ILE A 82 -58.01 11.81 48.08
CA ILE A 82 -58.59 10.82 48.99
C ILE A 82 -58.41 11.23 50.46
N LEU A 83 -57.23 11.71 50.85
CA LEU A 83 -57.01 12.20 52.22
C LEU A 83 -57.95 13.37 52.55
N LEU A 84 -58.18 14.27 51.59
CA LEU A 84 -59.13 15.38 51.73
C LEU A 84 -60.59 14.90 51.82
N GLU A 85 -60.98 13.88 51.05
CA GLU A 85 -62.32 13.27 51.15
C GLU A 85 -62.54 12.60 52.49
N LEU A 86 -61.56 11.84 52.99
CA LEU A 86 -61.63 11.20 54.30
C LEU A 86 -61.69 12.25 55.42
N GLN A 87 -60.94 13.35 55.29
CA GLN A 87 -61.01 14.44 56.24
C GLN A 87 -62.39 15.12 56.27
N LYS A 88 -63.05 15.30 55.12
CA LYS A 88 -64.45 15.79 55.07
C LYS A 88 -65.43 14.86 55.77
N LYS A 89 -65.14 13.56 55.83
CA LYS A 89 -65.88 12.54 56.60
C LYS A 89 -65.52 12.53 58.09
N ASN A 90 -64.70 13.48 58.56
CA ASN A 90 -64.21 13.61 59.93
C ASN A 90 -63.37 12.40 60.41
N ILE A 91 -62.66 11.76 59.49
CA ILE A 91 -61.74 10.66 59.78
C ILE A 91 -60.43 11.24 60.31
N ARG A 92 -59.85 10.60 61.33
CA ARG A 92 -58.56 10.99 61.90
C ARG A 92 -57.43 10.42 61.06
N ILE A 93 -56.61 11.29 60.50
CA ILE A 93 -55.52 10.92 59.60
C ILE A 93 -54.19 11.32 60.25
N TYR A 94 -53.34 10.33 60.46
CA TYR A 94 -52.00 10.46 61.01
C TYR A 94 -50.99 10.08 59.93
N LEU A 95 -50.13 11.02 59.58
CA LEU A 95 -49.18 10.86 58.49
C LEU A 95 -47.75 11.08 59.01
N ILE A 96 -46.89 10.10 58.77
CA ILE A 96 -45.43 10.21 58.90
C ILE A 96 -44.85 10.31 57.49
N ILE A 97 -44.06 11.36 57.25
CA ILE A 97 -43.26 11.53 56.04
C ILE A 97 -41.78 11.70 56.35
N GLU A 98 -40.91 11.41 55.38
CA GLU A 98 -39.54 11.91 55.44
C GLU A 98 -39.56 13.44 55.44
N ASP A 99 -38.61 14.07 56.16
CA ASP A 99 -38.47 15.52 56.12
C ASP A 99 -38.43 15.99 54.65
N PRO A 100 -39.41 16.82 54.23
CA PRO A 100 -39.55 17.21 52.83
C PRO A 100 -38.44 18.13 52.34
N ARG A 101 -37.56 18.59 53.23
CA ARG A 101 -36.48 19.54 52.96
C ARG A 101 -35.21 18.83 52.53
N ASP A 102 -34.54 19.39 51.53
CA ASP A 102 -33.20 18.96 51.14
C ASP A 102 -32.12 19.42 52.14
N ASN A 103 -30.86 19.09 51.87
CA ASN A 103 -29.71 19.49 52.69
C ASN A 103 -29.54 21.03 52.80
N GLU A 104 -30.17 21.81 51.93
CA GLU A 104 -30.19 23.27 51.97
C GLU A 104 -31.43 23.82 52.70
N GLY A 105 -32.29 22.94 53.22
CA GLY A 105 -33.53 23.30 53.91
C GLY A 105 -34.69 23.65 52.96
N LYS A 106 -34.61 23.35 51.66
CA LYS A 106 -35.63 23.71 50.67
C LYS A 106 -36.54 22.52 50.35
N ILE A 107 -37.82 22.82 50.12
CA ILE A 107 -38.80 21.83 49.63
C ILE A 107 -38.99 22.02 48.13
N LYS A 108 -38.98 20.93 47.37
CA LYS A 108 -39.33 20.95 45.94
C LYS A 108 -40.71 21.56 45.72
N GLU A 109 -40.86 22.43 44.73
CA GLU A 109 -42.08 23.20 44.50
C GLU A 109 -43.34 22.33 44.33
N GLU A 110 -43.22 21.21 43.62
CA GLU A 110 -44.30 20.24 43.42
C GLU A 110 -44.76 19.61 44.74
N LYS A 111 -43.81 19.15 45.57
CA LYS A 111 -44.08 18.58 46.89
C LYS A 111 -44.69 19.62 47.83
N LEU A 112 -44.16 20.84 47.81
CA LEU A 112 -44.70 21.95 48.59
C LEU A 112 -46.16 22.23 48.22
N LYS A 113 -46.50 22.21 46.92
CA LYS A 113 -47.88 22.39 46.43
C LYS A 113 -48.82 21.31 46.93
N LEU A 114 -48.40 20.04 46.97
CA LEU A 114 -49.21 18.94 47.49
C LEU A 114 -49.41 19.05 49.00
N LEU A 115 -48.33 19.28 49.75
CA LEU A 115 -48.39 19.42 51.21
C LEU A 115 -49.29 20.58 51.64
N LYS A 116 -49.22 21.74 50.96
CA LYS A 116 -50.10 22.89 51.22
C LYS A 116 -51.59 22.54 51.16
N GLN A 117 -51.98 21.55 50.36
CA GLN A 117 -53.39 21.16 50.23
C GLN A 117 -53.90 20.40 51.46
N ILE A 118 -53.06 19.63 52.13
CA ILE A 118 -53.42 18.73 53.24
C ILE A 118 -53.02 19.27 54.62
N VAL A 119 -52.05 20.19 54.69
CA VAL A 119 -51.70 20.90 55.92
C VAL A 119 -52.91 21.68 56.45
N ASN A 120 -53.01 21.82 57.77
CA ASN A 120 -54.18 22.27 58.54
C ASN A 120 -55.38 21.31 58.56
N LYS A 121 -55.35 20.22 57.79
CA LYS A 121 -56.49 19.29 57.67
C LYS A 121 -56.21 17.92 58.28
N ILE A 122 -54.95 17.49 58.25
CA ILE A 122 -54.49 16.22 58.82
C ILE A 122 -53.29 16.46 59.75
N LEU A 123 -52.94 15.47 60.57
CA LEU A 123 -51.78 15.55 61.45
C LEU A 123 -50.53 14.96 60.77
N ILE A 124 -49.58 15.82 60.43
CA ILE A 124 -48.36 15.45 59.72
C ILE A 124 -47.17 15.58 60.67
N ARG A 125 -46.37 14.53 60.73
CA ARG A 125 -45.09 14.50 61.45
C ARG A 125 -43.97 14.06 60.52
N THR A 126 -42.78 14.60 60.75
CA THR A 126 -41.60 14.25 59.97
C THR A 126 -40.61 13.44 60.78
N LEU A 127 -39.91 12.57 60.09
CA LEU A 127 -38.76 11.81 60.57
C LEU A 127 -37.66 11.87 59.52
N ASP A 128 -36.43 12.06 59.94
CA ASP A 128 -35.28 11.93 59.04
C ASP A 128 -35.11 10.48 58.58
N ASN A 129 -34.78 10.31 57.29
CA ASN A 129 -34.38 9.05 56.69
C ASN A 129 -35.42 7.90 56.87
N VAL A 130 -36.72 8.20 56.83
CA VAL A 130 -37.77 7.16 56.83
C VAL A 130 -37.92 6.58 55.43
N ASN A 131 -37.66 5.28 55.30
CA ASN A 131 -37.67 4.60 54.02
C ASN A 131 -38.64 3.40 54.08
N GLY A 132 -39.90 3.60 53.66
CA GLY A 132 -40.89 2.53 53.58
C GLY A 132 -42.33 3.02 53.52
N HIS A 133 -43.23 2.18 52.99
CA HIS A 133 -44.66 2.50 52.85
C HIS A 133 -45.53 1.54 53.64
N ILE A 134 -46.12 2.05 54.71
CA ILE A 134 -46.98 1.29 55.63
C ILE A 134 -48.30 2.03 55.75
N ILE A 135 -49.40 1.33 55.49
CA ILE A 135 -50.75 1.89 55.58
C ILE A 135 -51.56 1.02 56.53
N LEU A 136 -52.10 1.62 57.58
CA LEU A 136 -52.97 0.97 58.56
C LEU A 136 -54.34 1.67 58.57
N ILE A 137 -55.39 0.90 58.31
CA ILE A 137 -56.77 1.36 58.23
C ILE A 137 -57.52 0.79 59.43
N ASP A 138 -58.08 1.69 60.24
CA ASP A 138 -58.80 1.39 61.48
C ASP A 138 -58.07 0.36 62.37
N PRO A 139 -56.76 0.56 62.67
CA PRO A 139 -55.95 -0.44 63.37
C PRO A 139 -56.45 -0.78 64.78
N HIS A 140 -57.28 0.09 65.38
CA HIS A 140 -57.91 -0.13 66.68
C HIS A 140 -59.20 -0.97 66.61
N LYS A 141 -59.78 -1.15 65.41
CA LYS A 141 -61.07 -1.84 65.23
C LYS A 141 -60.92 -3.31 64.87
N GLY A 142 -60.32 -4.13 65.74
CA GLY A 142 -60.32 -5.60 65.67
C GLY A 142 -60.53 -6.20 64.27
N ASN A 143 -61.74 -6.68 63.98
CA ASN A 143 -62.10 -7.37 62.73
C ASN A 143 -62.22 -6.47 61.48
N LEU A 144 -62.35 -5.15 61.63
CA LEU A 144 -62.38 -4.18 60.54
C LEU A 144 -60.99 -3.63 60.22
N SER A 145 -59.99 -3.92 61.06
CA SER A 145 -58.63 -3.46 60.85
C SER A 145 -58.06 -4.06 59.56
N LYS A 146 -57.45 -3.20 58.75
CA LYS A 146 -56.66 -3.62 57.58
C LYS A 146 -55.29 -2.99 57.70
N GLY A 147 -54.29 -3.70 57.21
CA GLY A 147 -52.95 -3.17 57.06
C GLY A 147 -52.34 -3.68 55.79
N LEU A 148 -51.57 -2.84 55.13
CA LEU A 148 -50.82 -3.21 53.95
C LEU A 148 -49.46 -2.52 53.99
N ILE A 149 -48.48 -3.21 53.40
CA ILE A 149 -47.18 -2.64 53.09
C ILE A 149 -46.94 -2.72 51.60
N THR A 150 -46.17 -1.78 51.10
CA THR A 150 -45.70 -1.77 49.72
C THR A 150 -44.28 -1.22 49.66
N ASN A 151 -43.57 -1.61 48.61
CA ASN A 151 -42.22 -1.21 48.27
C ASN A 151 -42.18 -0.05 47.26
N SER A 152 -43.34 0.54 46.96
CA SER A 152 -43.46 1.58 45.96
C SER A 152 -44.06 2.84 46.54
N ARG A 153 -43.53 3.98 46.08
CA ARG A 153 -43.93 5.30 46.55
C ARG A 153 -45.40 5.58 46.26
N LEU A 154 -46.05 6.33 47.15
CA LEU A 154 -47.43 6.79 46.95
C LEU A 154 -47.49 7.94 45.92
N ILE A 155 -47.12 7.65 44.67
CA ILE A 155 -47.04 8.62 43.56
C ILE A 155 -48.07 8.33 42.48
N ASP A 156 -48.41 9.33 41.66
CA ASP A 156 -49.26 9.13 40.49
C ASP A 156 -48.40 8.45 39.43
N PHE A 157 -48.52 7.13 39.32
CA PHE A 157 -47.81 6.39 38.28
C PHE A 157 -48.33 6.82 36.91
N GLY A 158 -47.45 7.42 36.11
CA GLY A 158 -47.57 7.35 34.66
C GLY A 158 -47.22 5.94 34.17
N ASP A 159 -47.45 5.67 32.89
CA ASP A 159 -47.22 4.38 32.19
C ASP A 159 -45.76 3.84 32.24
N ASN A 160 -44.85 4.48 32.98
CA ASN A 160 -43.40 4.26 32.93
C ASN A 160 -42.82 3.29 33.97
N TYR A 161 -43.61 2.76 34.91
CA TYR A 161 -43.14 1.69 35.82
C TYR A 161 -43.49 0.33 35.22
N GLY A 162 -42.67 -0.14 34.27
CA GLY A 162 -42.94 -1.36 33.49
C GLY A 162 -43.05 -2.67 34.29
N GLU A 163 -42.58 -2.74 35.55
CA GLU A 163 -42.43 -4.01 36.28
C GLU A 163 -43.41 -4.18 37.46
N GLY A 164 -44.21 -3.15 37.77
CA GLY A 164 -45.21 -3.17 38.85
C GLY A 164 -44.61 -3.07 40.26
N PHE A 165 -45.47 -3.13 41.28
CA PHE A 165 -45.07 -3.09 42.70
C PHE A 165 -45.76 -4.20 43.49
N ILE A 166 -45.19 -4.54 44.65
CA ILE A 166 -45.72 -5.59 45.52
C ILE A 166 -46.60 -4.95 46.60
N LYS A 167 -47.78 -5.53 46.77
CA LYS A 167 -48.67 -5.27 47.90
C LYS A 167 -48.71 -6.49 48.80
N ILE A 168 -48.41 -6.31 50.08
CA ILE A 168 -48.57 -7.37 51.10
C ILE A 168 -49.61 -6.94 52.11
N ASN A 169 -50.69 -7.72 52.20
CA ASN A 169 -51.70 -7.56 53.24
C ASN A 169 -51.17 -8.12 54.57
N LEU A 170 -51.30 -7.33 55.63
CA LEU A 170 -50.91 -7.68 56.97
C LEU A 170 -52.00 -8.53 57.64
N ASN A 171 -51.59 -9.49 58.46
CA ASN A 171 -52.51 -10.23 59.33
C ASN A 171 -52.81 -9.43 60.62
N SER A 172 -53.79 -9.87 61.42
CA SER A 172 -54.21 -9.15 62.63
C SER A 172 -53.10 -8.94 63.67
N GLY A 173 -52.17 -9.90 63.82
CA GLY A 173 -51.00 -9.78 64.68
C GLY A 173 -50.04 -8.71 64.17
N GLN A 174 -49.69 -8.77 62.88
CA GLN A 174 -48.86 -7.78 62.20
C GLN A 174 -49.46 -6.37 62.24
N ILE A 175 -50.79 -6.23 62.09
CA ILE A 175 -51.48 -4.93 62.18
C ILE A 175 -51.34 -4.36 63.59
N LYS A 176 -51.56 -5.19 64.62
CA LYS A 176 -51.44 -4.76 66.02
C LYS A 176 -50.02 -4.31 66.34
N GLU A 177 -49.02 -5.11 65.97
CA GLU A 177 -47.60 -4.77 66.17
C GLU A 177 -47.20 -3.53 65.37
N GLY A 178 -47.56 -3.47 64.08
CA GLY A 178 -47.33 -2.31 63.23
C GLY A 178 -47.97 -1.04 63.77
N PHE A 179 -49.13 -1.12 64.42
CA PHE A 179 -49.76 0.03 65.07
C PHE A 179 -49.02 0.48 66.33
N GLU A 180 -48.43 -0.43 67.12
CA GLU A 180 -47.54 -0.06 68.22
C GLU A 180 -46.26 0.62 67.70
N VAL A 181 -45.65 0.08 66.63
CA VAL A 181 -44.49 0.69 65.97
C VAL A 181 -44.84 2.08 65.44
N PHE A 182 -45.99 2.22 64.76
CA PHE A 182 -46.48 3.50 64.29
C PHE A 182 -46.63 4.50 65.43
N LYS A 183 -47.28 4.12 66.54
CA LYS A 183 -47.43 5.01 67.70
C LYS A 183 -46.08 5.45 68.27
N ASN A 184 -45.12 4.54 68.38
CA ASN A 184 -43.79 4.87 68.87
C ASN A 184 -43.07 5.85 67.94
N LEU A 185 -43.08 5.60 66.64
CA LEU A 185 -42.50 6.51 65.65
C LEU A 185 -43.20 7.87 65.68
N PHE A 186 -44.52 7.87 65.65
CA PHE A 186 -45.32 9.06 65.58
C PHE A 186 -45.19 9.93 66.83
N TRP A 187 -45.28 9.36 68.03
CA TRP A 187 -45.35 10.12 69.28
C TRP A 187 -44.00 10.38 69.95
N ASN A 188 -43.03 9.44 69.82
CA ASN A 188 -41.75 9.54 70.53
C ASN A 188 -40.58 9.92 69.62
N LEU A 189 -40.51 9.37 68.42
CA LEU A 189 -39.32 9.52 67.57
C LEU A 189 -39.43 10.66 66.56
N ALA A 190 -40.65 11.00 66.13
CA ALA A 190 -40.85 12.08 65.18
C ALA A 190 -40.20 13.38 65.67
N GLN A 191 -39.49 14.05 64.76
CA GLN A 191 -38.62 15.16 65.11
C GLN A 191 -39.35 16.50 65.01
N SER A 192 -40.29 16.58 64.07
CA SER A 192 -41.08 17.77 63.85
C SER A 192 -42.53 17.50 63.49
N GLU A 193 -43.36 18.50 63.71
CA GLU A 193 -44.80 18.49 63.45
C GLU A 193 -45.17 19.64 62.52
N ILE A 194 -45.97 19.34 61.50
CA ILE A 194 -46.47 20.31 60.51
C ILE A 194 -47.99 20.38 60.65
N ILE A 195 -48.45 21.39 61.40
CA ILE A 195 -49.87 21.68 61.59
C ILE A 195 -50.30 22.79 60.64
N TYR A 196 -49.49 23.85 60.55
CA TYR A 196 -49.80 25.06 59.80
C TYR A 196 -48.92 25.22 58.57
N GLU A 197 -49.42 25.94 57.56
CA GLU A 197 -48.67 26.19 56.31
C GLU A 197 -47.33 26.91 56.58
N THR A 198 -47.29 27.79 57.58
CA THR A 198 -46.06 28.48 58.01
C THR A 198 -44.98 27.52 58.52
N GLN A 199 -45.37 26.33 58.99
CA GLN A 199 -44.47 25.31 59.52
C GLN A 199 -43.91 24.38 58.44
N LEU A 200 -44.28 24.56 57.17
CA LEU A 200 -43.68 23.78 56.08
C LEU A 200 -42.20 24.11 55.91
N LEU A 201 -41.82 25.38 56.05
CA LEU A 201 -40.43 25.82 55.92
C LEU A 201 -39.69 25.79 57.28
N ASP A 202 -40.42 25.95 58.39
CA ASP A 202 -39.89 25.92 59.75
C ASP A 202 -40.78 25.05 60.67
N PRO A 203 -40.61 23.71 60.61
CA PRO A 203 -41.43 22.77 61.37
C PRO A 203 -41.28 22.92 62.88
N ALA A 204 -42.38 22.76 63.61
CA ALA A 204 -42.35 22.88 65.06
C ALA A 204 -41.74 21.63 65.69
N LYS A 205 -40.90 21.81 66.72
CA LYS A 205 -40.45 20.70 67.57
C LYS A 205 -41.64 20.03 68.24
N ILE A 206 -41.62 18.69 68.28
CA ILE A 206 -42.70 17.91 68.86
C ILE A 206 -42.70 18.07 70.39
N LYS A 207 -43.90 18.17 70.97
CA LYS A 207 -44.10 18.13 72.42
C LYS A 207 -43.95 16.70 72.92
N GLU A 208 -43.45 16.53 74.15
CA GLU A 208 -43.33 15.20 74.77
C GLU A 208 -44.61 14.38 74.62
N SER A 209 -44.44 13.07 74.35
CA SER A 209 -45.55 12.16 74.13
C SER A 209 -46.56 12.23 75.29
N PRO A 210 -47.86 12.36 75.00
CA PRO A 210 -48.89 12.40 76.03
C PRO A 210 -49.09 11.06 76.76
N PHE A 211 -48.42 9.98 76.32
CA PHE A 211 -48.58 8.64 76.88
C PHE A 211 -47.24 7.91 77.03
N LYS A 212 -47.12 7.08 78.07
CA LYS A 212 -46.04 6.09 78.17
C LYS A 212 -46.31 4.97 77.17
N LEU A 213 -45.46 4.86 76.17
CA LEU A 213 -45.50 3.77 75.20
C LEU A 213 -44.65 2.60 75.69
N ASN A 214 -45.07 1.38 75.35
CA ASN A 214 -44.33 0.17 75.71
C ASN A 214 -43.07 0.05 74.86
N GLU A 215 -42.02 -0.55 75.42
CA GLU A 215 -40.84 -0.95 74.65
C GLU A 215 -41.27 -1.85 73.48
N ASN A 216 -40.71 -1.58 72.30
CA ASN A 216 -41.09 -2.28 71.08
C ASN A 216 -40.58 -3.73 71.11
N LYS A 217 -41.45 -4.65 71.51
CA LYS A 217 -41.21 -6.11 71.55
C LYS A 217 -41.88 -6.82 70.37
N SER A 218 -41.91 -6.16 69.21
CA SER A 218 -42.49 -6.74 68.01
C SER A 218 -41.64 -7.90 67.50
N THR A 219 -42.30 -8.99 67.12
CA THR A 219 -41.67 -10.18 66.53
C THR A 219 -41.92 -10.29 65.04
N ASP A 220 -43.05 -9.76 64.57
CA ASP A 220 -43.46 -9.81 63.18
C ASP A 220 -43.20 -8.50 62.43
N PHE A 221 -43.22 -7.35 63.13
CA PHE A 221 -43.00 -6.02 62.57
C PHE A 221 -41.63 -5.47 62.97
N LEU A 222 -40.65 -5.66 62.10
CA LEU A 222 -39.25 -5.42 62.37
C LEU A 222 -38.88 -3.99 61.98
N ILE A 223 -38.08 -3.34 62.82
CA ILE A 223 -37.59 -1.99 62.57
C ILE A 223 -36.11 -1.91 62.96
N ASP A 224 -35.33 -1.15 62.20
CA ASP A 224 -34.03 -0.66 62.63
C ASP A 224 -34.07 0.86 62.76
N TYR A 225 -33.62 1.37 63.90
CA TYR A 225 -33.51 2.81 64.18
C TYR A 225 -32.47 3.03 65.26
N GLU A 226 -31.50 3.92 65.03
CA GLU A 226 -30.38 4.18 65.96
C GLU A 226 -29.71 2.88 66.42
N GLU A 227 -29.72 2.59 67.73
CA GLU A 227 -29.18 1.39 68.36
C GLU A 227 -30.11 0.17 68.28
N TYR A 228 -31.39 0.38 67.97
CA TYR A 228 -32.35 -0.71 67.81
C TYR A 228 -32.16 -1.36 66.44
N LYS A 229 -31.69 -2.60 66.42
CA LYS A 229 -31.35 -3.35 65.20
C LYS A 229 -32.19 -4.64 65.05
N GLY A 230 -33.51 -4.51 65.20
CA GLY A 230 -34.44 -5.65 65.22
C GLY A 230 -34.53 -6.39 63.89
N LEU A 231 -34.58 -5.66 62.77
CA LEU A 231 -34.61 -6.24 61.43
C LEU A 231 -33.25 -6.87 61.08
N HIS A 232 -32.13 -6.18 61.36
CA HIS A 232 -30.79 -6.77 61.14
C HIS A 232 -30.63 -8.10 61.89
N LYS A 233 -30.97 -8.12 63.18
CA LYS A 233 -30.86 -9.33 64.00
C LYS A 233 -31.69 -10.46 63.42
N LYS A 234 -32.92 -10.18 62.99
CA LYS A 234 -33.81 -11.20 62.42
C LYS A 234 -33.28 -11.75 61.09
N ILE A 235 -32.72 -10.90 60.22
CA ILE A 235 -32.09 -11.31 58.97
C ILE A 235 -30.90 -12.23 59.25
N ILE A 236 -30.04 -11.87 60.21
CA ILE A 236 -28.89 -12.67 60.61
C ILE A 236 -29.36 -14.06 61.09
N GLU A 237 -30.32 -14.11 62.02
CA GLU A 237 -30.91 -15.37 62.51
C GLU A 237 -31.46 -16.24 61.38
N LEU A 238 -32.12 -15.61 60.39
CA LEU A 238 -32.66 -16.29 59.22
C LEU A 238 -31.56 -16.93 58.38
N ILE A 239 -30.53 -16.16 58.01
CA ILE A 239 -29.43 -16.64 57.17
C ILE A 239 -28.63 -17.72 57.89
N GLU A 240 -28.32 -17.52 59.18
CA GLU A 240 -27.58 -18.51 59.98
C GLU A 240 -28.35 -19.83 60.10
N GLY A 241 -29.67 -19.77 60.27
CA GLY A 241 -30.55 -20.94 60.38
C GLY A 241 -30.90 -21.62 59.05
N CYS A 242 -30.45 -21.10 57.91
CA CYS A 242 -30.69 -21.70 56.60
C CYS A 242 -29.80 -22.94 56.39
N GLU A 243 -30.32 -24.05 55.86
CA GLU A 243 -29.50 -25.26 55.64
C GLU A 243 -29.32 -25.60 54.16
N LYS A 244 -30.35 -25.43 53.34
CA LYS A 244 -30.41 -25.97 51.98
C LYS A 244 -30.65 -24.94 50.89
N ASN A 245 -31.55 -23.99 51.08
CA ASN A 245 -31.96 -23.07 50.03
C ASN A 245 -32.18 -21.68 50.60
N LEU A 246 -31.52 -20.71 49.99
CA LEU A 246 -31.63 -19.30 50.31
C LEU A 246 -32.11 -18.57 49.05
N ILE A 247 -33.26 -17.93 49.16
CA ILE A 247 -33.85 -17.13 48.09
C ILE A 247 -33.78 -15.66 48.50
N ILE A 248 -33.16 -14.84 47.66
CA ILE A 248 -32.96 -13.42 47.92
C ILE A 248 -33.45 -12.63 46.73
N SER A 249 -34.19 -11.57 47.02
CA SER A 249 -34.38 -10.48 46.08
C SER A 249 -33.96 -9.19 46.73
N SER A 250 -33.30 -8.33 45.96
CA SER A 250 -32.81 -7.05 46.45
C SER A 250 -32.73 -6.04 45.32
N GLU A 251 -33.31 -4.85 45.49
CA GLU A 251 -33.24 -3.71 44.58
C GLU A 251 -31.82 -3.11 44.50
N ASN A 252 -31.08 -3.22 45.59
CA ASN A 252 -29.66 -2.92 45.61
C ASN A 252 -28.96 -4.03 46.38
N LEU A 253 -27.68 -4.28 46.11
CA LEU A 253 -26.93 -5.28 46.85
C LEU A 253 -26.25 -4.69 48.08
N PHE A 254 -26.66 -3.51 48.49
CA PHE A 254 -26.11 -2.88 49.67
C PHE A 254 -26.71 -3.58 50.90
N PHE A 255 -25.94 -4.49 51.49
CA PHE A 255 -26.24 -5.05 52.81
C PHE A 255 -25.25 -4.49 53.82
N PRO A 256 -25.70 -4.13 55.04
CA PRO A 256 -24.82 -3.80 56.15
C PRO A 256 -23.75 -4.87 56.36
N ASP A 257 -22.52 -4.48 56.70
CA ASP A 257 -21.35 -5.37 56.80
C ASP A 257 -21.61 -6.67 57.60
N PRO A 258 -22.34 -6.68 58.74
CA PRO A 258 -22.65 -7.90 59.46
C PRO A 258 -23.48 -8.89 58.63
N ILE A 259 -24.52 -8.41 57.95
CA ILE A 259 -25.41 -9.21 57.09
C ILE A 259 -24.61 -9.69 55.88
N LYS A 260 -23.87 -8.78 55.24
CA LYS A 260 -23.00 -9.07 54.09
C LYS A 260 -22.03 -10.21 54.36
N ASN A 261 -21.31 -10.15 55.48
CA ASN A 261 -20.30 -11.15 55.85
C ASN A 261 -20.91 -12.53 56.10
N ILE A 262 -22.07 -12.57 56.77
CA ILE A 262 -22.76 -13.83 57.05
C ILE A 262 -23.35 -14.39 55.76
N LEU A 263 -23.96 -13.53 54.93
CA LEU A 263 -24.54 -13.92 53.65
C LEU A 263 -23.50 -14.53 52.71
N SER A 264 -22.35 -13.87 52.56
CA SER A 264 -21.23 -14.36 51.72
C SER A 264 -20.74 -15.74 52.19
N LYS A 265 -20.50 -15.91 53.50
CA LYS A 265 -20.11 -17.22 54.08
C LYS A 265 -21.18 -18.29 53.86
N LYS A 266 -22.46 -17.92 54.01
CA LYS A 266 -23.56 -18.87 53.95
C LYS A 266 -23.81 -19.36 52.52
N ILE A 267 -23.77 -18.46 51.53
CA ILE A 267 -23.90 -18.80 50.11
C ILE A 267 -22.79 -19.79 49.67
N GLN A 268 -21.57 -19.62 50.19
CA GLN A 268 -20.47 -20.55 49.90
C GLN A 268 -20.65 -21.92 50.59
N ALA A 269 -21.21 -21.94 51.80
CA ALA A 269 -21.33 -23.14 52.60
C ALA A 269 -22.55 -24.02 52.27
N ILE A 270 -23.64 -23.42 51.76
CA ILE A 270 -24.87 -24.15 51.45
C ILE A 270 -24.65 -24.96 50.15
N PRO A 271 -24.79 -26.30 50.20
CA PRO A 271 -24.62 -27.17 49.03
C PRO A 271 -25.81 -27.14 48.05
N GLY A 272 -26.88 -26.40 48.34
CA GLY A 272 -28.06 -26.28 47.48
C GLY A 272 -28.02 -25.11 46.49
N GLN A 273 -29.07 -25.04 45.67
CA GLN A 273 -29.26 -23.95 44.70
C GLN A 273 -29.65 -22.66 45.44
N ASN A 274 -28.69 -21.80 45.76
CA ASN A 274 -29.04 -20.45 46.20
C ASN A 274 -29.64 -19.71 45.00
N GLN A 275 -30.71 -18.98 45.22
CA GLN A 275 -31.44 -18.30 44.17
C GLN A 275 -31.50 -16.81 44.44
N LEU A 276 -30.94 -16.01 43.54
CA LEU A 276 -30.88 -14.56 43.69
C LEU A 276 -31.59 -13.91 42.51
N ILE A 277 -32.45 -12.94 42.77
CA ILE A 277 -33.00 -12.04 41.74
C ILE A 277 -32.54 -10.63 42.06
N ILE A 278 -31.78 -10.04 41.14
CA ILE A 278 -31.12 -8.76 41.33
C ILE A 278 -31.25 -7.88 40.09
N PRO A 279 -31.16 -6.54 40.22
CA PRO A 279 -31.03 -5.67 39.06
C PRO A 279 -29.73 -5.93 38.32
N ARG A 280 -29.85 -6.23 37.03
CA ARG A 280 -28.74 -6.53 36.12
C ARG A 280 -27.70 -5.41 36.09
N LEU A 281 -28.16 -4.16 36.09
CA LEU A 281 -27.32 -2.96 35.94
C LEU A 281 -26.45 -2.63 37.16
N ILE A 282 -26.78 -3.17 38.33
CA ILE A 282 -26.08 -2.88 39.60
C ILE A 282 -25.01 -3.96 39.90
N TRP A 283 -25.03 -5.08 39.17
CA TRP A 283 -24.03 -6.15 39.25
C TRP A 283 -22.77 -5.80 38.42
N PRO A 284 -21.60 -6.43 38.62
CA PRO A 284 -21.21 -7.25 39.76
C PRO A 284 -20.92 -6.40 40.99
N ASP A 285 -21.59 -6.71 42.10
CA ASP A 285 -21.22 -6.14 43.39
C ASP A 285 -20.06 -6.95 43.99
N PRO A 286 -18.97 -6.31 44.48
CA PRO A 286 -17.89 -6.97 45.20
C PRO A 286 -18.31 -7.74 46.48
N ILE A 287 -19.58 -7.77 46.88
CA ILE A 287 -20.08 -8.71 47.91
C ILE A 287 -19.95 -10.18 47.49
N PHE A 288 -20.01 -10.44 46.17
CA PHE A 288 -20.22 -11.77 45.61
C PHE A 288 -19.10 -12.29 44.69
N PRO A 289 -17.81 -12.01 44.94
CA PRO A 289 -16.72 -12.40 44.04
C PRO A 289 -16.51 -13.92 43.97
N ASP A 290 -17.00 -14.62 45.00
CA ASP A 290 -16.84 -16.07 45.20
C ASP A 290 -18.20 -16.80 45.20
N ILE A 291 -19.25 -16.25 44.57
CA ILE A 291 -20.47 -17.04 44.39
C ILE A 291 -20.10 -18.29 43.60
N SER A 292 -20.21 -19.43 44.29
CA SER A 292 -19.94 -20.75 43.76
C SER A 292 -20.85 -21.04 42.56
N ASN A 293 -20.41 -21.97 41.69
CA ASN A 293 -21.20 -22.55 40.59
C ASN A 293 -22.59 -23.11 41.00
N ASN A 294 -22.95 -23.05 42.29
CA ASN A 294 -24.17 -23.60 42.85
C ASN A 294 -25.30 -22.57 43.01
N SER A 295 -25.09 -21.30 42.62
CA SER A 295 -26.16 -20.29 42.73
C SER A 295 -26.71 -19.91 41.35
N SER A 296 -28.02 -19.81 41.26
CA SER A 296 -28.72 -19.27 40.10
C SER A 296 -29.03 -17.80 40.37
N ILE A 297 -28.47 -16.91 39.56
CA ILE A 297 -28.64 -15.46 39.71
C ILE A 297 -29.36 -14.96 38.47
N TYR A 298 -30.54 -14.38 38.67
CA TYR A 298 -31.40 -13.87 37.63
C TYR A 298 -31.36 -12.34 37.62
N GLY A 299 -31.15 -11.80 36.43
CA GLY A 299 -31.04 -10.37 36.19
C GLY A 299 -32.31 -9.85 35.53
N THR A 300 -32.97 -8.90 36.17
CA THR A 300 -33.98 -8.05 35.51
C THR A 300 -33.49 -6.61 35.50
N ASP A 301 -34.09 -5.77 34.67
CA ASP A 301 -33.69 -4.37 34.56
C ASP A 301 -34.22 -3.55 35.74
N ASN A 302 -35.33 -3.95 36.36
CA ASN A 302 -35.89 -3.23 37.50
C ASN A 302 -36.48 -4.17 38.57
N ILE A 303 -35.82 -4.30 39.73
CA ILE A 303 -36.43 -4.89 40.92
C ILE A 303 -36.57 -3.79 41.94
N ASN A 304 -37.78 -3.61 42.47
CA ASN A 304 -38.03 -2.67 43.55
C ASN A 304 -38.33 -3.36 44.88
N PHE A 305 -38.31 -4.69 44.97
CA PHE A 305 -38.68 -5.42 46.19
C PHE A 305 -37.48 -6.15 46.80
N ASN A 306 -37.52 -6.27 48.13
CA ASN A 306 -36.42 -6.81 48.90
C ASN A 306 -36.97 -7.91 49.83
N PHE A 307 -36.48 -9.13 49.72
CA PHE A 307 -36.87 -10.20 50.63
C PHE A 307 -35.78 -11.26 50.77
N ILE A 308 -35.83 -11.97 51.89
CA ILE A 308 -35.00 -13.13 52.18
C ILE A 308 -35.92 -14.26 52.62
N ILE A 309 -35.84 -15.40 51.95
CA ILE A 309 -36.59 -16.63 52.27
C ILE A 309 -35.59 -17.78 52.42
N THR A 310 -35.82 -18.63 53.41
CA THR A 310 -35.02 -19.84 53.64
C THR A 310 -35.83 -21.12 53.45
N ASP A 311 -35.13 -22.23 53.35
CA ASP A 311 -35.65 -23.59 53.18
C ASP A 311 -36.68 -24.02 54.23
N ASN A 312 -36.63 -23.43 55.43
CA ASN A 312 -37.59 -23.69 56.52
C ASN A 312 -38.94 -22.98 56.33
N MET A 313 -39.22 -22.38 55.17
CA MET A 313 -40.38 -21.52 54.93
C MET A 313 -40.48 -20.43 56.01
N ASN A 314 -39.32 -19.81 56.27
CA ASN A 314 -39.22 -18.58 57.03
C ASN A 314 -38.75 -17.50 56.07
N GLY A 315 -39.18 -16.27 56.30
CA GLY A 315 -38.69 -15.17 55.49
C GLY A 315 -39.05 -13.82 56.05
N VAL A 316 -38.33 -12.83 55.57
CA VAL A 316 -38.55 -11.43 55.87
C VAL A 316 -38.71 -10.67 54.56
N PHE A 317 -39.72 -9.83 54.49
CA PHE A 317 -39.85 -8.83 53.45
C PHE A 317 -39.34 -7.49 54.00
N ILE A 318 -38.45 -6.86 53.25
CA ILE A 318 -37.80 -5.61 53.59
C ILE A 318 -38.46 -4.57 52.68
N LEU A 319 -39.04 -3.51 53.26
CA LEU A 319 -39.91 -2.61 52.48
C LEU A 319 -39.10 -1.89 51.39
N ASN A 320 -37.98 -1.30 51.77
CA ASN A 320 -37.03 -0.65 50.87
C ASN A 320 -35.61 -1.20 51.19
N GLY A 321 -34.80 -1.45 50.17
CA GLY A 321 -33.46 -2.04 50.35
C GLY A 321 -32.57 -1.11 51.21
N PHE A 322 -31.52 -1.65 51.84
CA PHE A 322 -30.66 -0.79 52.65
C PHE A 322 -29.93 0.20 51.72
N GLN A 323 -30.04 1.51 51.97
CA GLN A 323 -29.27 2.50 51.20
C GLN A 323 -28.12 3.08 52.02
N ASN A 324 -28.32 3.21 53.33
CA ASN A 324 -27.30 3.61 54.30
C ASN A 324 -27.68 3.16 55.73
N ASP A 325 -26.72 3.23 56.65
CA ASP A 325 -26.90 2.81 58.06
C ASP A 325 -27.70 3.79 58.93
N LYS A 326 -28.02 4.98 58.40
CA LYS A 326 -28.74 6.06 59.11
C LYS A 326 -30.25 6.03 58.87
N GLU A 327 -30.70 5.29 57.85
CA GLU A 327 -32.11 5.13 57.53
C GLU A 327 -32.87 4.28 58.55
N ILE A 328 -34.16 4.60 58.69
CA ILE A 328 -35.13 3.79 59.41
C ILE A 328 -35.58 2.69 58.46
N HIS A 329 -35.09 1.48 58.70
CA HIS A 329 -35.41 0.32 57.87
C HIS A 329 -36.58 -0.44 58.45
N PHE A 330 -37.52 -0.84 57.59
CA PHE A 330 -38.69 -1.61 57.96
C PHE A 330 -38.66 -2.98 57.31
N GLY A 331 -39.10 -3.98 58.06
CA GLY A 331 -39.38 -5.30 57.50
C GLY A 331 -40.48 -6.01 58.24
N ILE A 332 -41.00 -7.07 57.62
CA ILE A 332 -41.99 -7.93 58.24
C ILE A 332 -41.55 -9.38 58.16
N THR A 333 -41.75 -10.13 59.25
CA THR A 333 -41.69 -11.59 59.21
C THR A 333 -42.90 -12.08 58.43
N LEU A 334 -42.66 -12.90 57.40
CA LEU A 334 -43.71 -13.38 56.51
C LEU A 334 -44.39 -14.61 57.10
N ASN A 335 -45.72 -14.60 57.13
CA ASN A 335 -46.50 -15.80 57.45
C ASN A 335 -46.56 -16.76 56.25
N LYS A 336 -47.10 -17.97 56.47
CA LYS A 336 -47.17 -19.02 55.43
C LYS A 336 -47.87 -18.57 54.14
N THR A 337 -48.94 -17.78 54.24
CA THR A 337 -49.68 -17.29 53.07
C THR A 337 -48.86 -16.25 52.31
N GLN A 338 -48.23 -15.33 53.03
CA GLN A 338 -47.37 -14.29 52.45
C GLN A 338 -46.13 -14.91 51.78
N LEU A 339 -45.48 -15.88 52.43
CA LEU A 339 -44.34 -16.61 51.85
C LEU A 339 -44.70 -17.29 50.54
N LYS A 340 -45.86 -17.96 50.48
CA LYS A 340 -46.34 -18.59 49.24
C LYS A 340 -46.55 -17.54 48.13
N ASN A 341 -47.06 -16.37 48.47
CA ASN A 341 -47.25 -15.29 47.51
C ASN A 341 -45.91 -14.76 47.00
N ILE A 342 -44.94 -14.50 47.90
CA ILE A 342 -43.60 -14.03 47.52
C ILE A 342 -42.86 -15.09 46.69
N GLN A 343 -42.99 -16.37 47.03
CA GLN A 343 -42.41 -17.45 46.24
C GLN A 343 -43.00 -17.53 44.83
N ASN A 344 -44.30 -17.28 44.67
CA ASN A 344 -44.91 -17.17 43.34
C ASN A 344 -44.38 -15.97 42.54
N ILE A 345 -44.10 -14.85 43.22
CA ILE A 345 -43.47 -13.68 42.60
C ILE A 345 -42.04 -14.01 42.17
N PHE A 346 -41.25 -14.66 43.03
CA PHE A 346 -39.92 -15.14 42.68
C PHE A 346 -39.96 -16.05 41.44
N ASN A 347 -40.83 -17.07 41.44
CA ASN A 347 -40.96 -18.01 40.32
C ASN A 347 -41.37 -17.31 39.01
N TYR A 348 -42.20 -16.26 39.10
CA TYR A 348 -42.55 -15.43 37.96
C TYR A 348 -41.31 -14.73 37.40
N PHE A 349 -40.55 -14.04 38.24
CA PHE A 349 -39.35 -13.32 37.80
C PHE A 349 -38.25 -14.27 37.31
N GLU A 350 -38.01 -15.40 37.98
CA GLU A 350 -37.09 -16.44 37.49
C GLU A 350 -37.43 -16.87 36.06
N GLN A 351 -38.71 -16.98 35.72
CA GLN A 351 -39.14 -17.34 34.36
C GLN A 351 -39.11 -16.15 33.39
N ALA A 352 -39.46 -14.95 33.87
CA ALA A 352 -39.62 -13.75 33.05
C ALA A 352 -38.31 -13.01 32.76
N THR A 353 -37.30 -13.17 33.61
CA THR A 353 -35.99 -12.53 33.42
C THR A 353 -35.33 -13.01 32.14
N GLU A 354 -34.80 -12.08 31.36
CA GLU A 354 -34.09 -12.39 30.13
C GLU A 354 -32.65 -12.85 30.36
N TYR A 355 -32.07 -12.59 31.54
CA TYR A 355 -30.65 -12.79 31.79
C TYR A 355 -30.39 -13.65 33.02
N GLU A 356 -29.38 -14.51 32.91
CA GLU A 356 -28.81 -15.28 34.00
C GLU A 356 -27.34 -14.92 34.14
N TYR A 357 -26.86 -14.66 35.36
CA TYR A 357 -25.45 -14.38 35.58
C TYR A 357 -24.68 -15.69 35.67
N ILE A 358 -23.58 -15.72 34.93
CA ILE A 358 -22.70 -16.86 34.81
C ILE A 358 -21.33 -16.44 35.33
N TYR A 359 -20.94 -17.00 36.47
CA TYR A 359 -19.63 -16.76 37.05
C TYR A 359 -18.51 -17.37 36.19
N LYS A 360 -18.71 -18.61 35.71
CA LYS A 360 -17.71 -19.35 34.94
C LYS A 360 -18.35 -20.33 33.98
N LYS A 361 -18.02 -20.24 32.70
CA LYS A 361 -18.48 -21.19 31.67
C LYS A 361 -17.46 -21.28 30.54
N ARG A 362 -17.30 -22.48 29.96
CA ARG A 362 -16.42 -22.66 28.78
C ARG A 362 -17.07 -21.97 27.60
N LEU A 363 -16.26 -21.34 26.74
CA LEU A 363 -16.74 -20.63 25.57
C LEU A 363 -17.55 -21.55 24.64
N ASN A 364 -17.21 -22.85 24.57
CA ASN A 364 -17.98 -23.83 23.82
C ASN A 364 -19.45 -23.91 24.25
N ASP A 365 -19.70 -23.84 25.56
CA ASP A 365 -21.01 -24.02 26.18
C ASP A 365 -21.87 -22.75 26.10
N ILE A 366 -21.27 -21.61 25.75
CA ILE A 366 -21.98 -20.35 25.53
C ILE A 366 -22.64 -20.40 24.15
N ARG A 367 -23.96 -20.26 24.12
CA ARG A 367 -24.77 -20.41 22.89
C ARG A 367 -25.30 -19.09 22.34
N ARG A 368 -25.25 -18.02 23.14
CA ARG A 368 -25.84 -16.73 22.83
C ARG A 368 -24.86 -15.61 23.12
N ASP A 369 -25.23 -14.41 22.70
CA ASP A 369 -24.51 -13.22 23.06
C ASP A 369 -24.55 -13.03 24.58
N ILE A 370 -23.45 -12.49 25.09
CA ILE A 370 -23.26 -12.26 26.51
C ILE A 370 -23.09 -10.77 26.75
N GLU A 371 -23.39 -10.33 27.96
CA GLU A 371 -23.07 -8.98 28.40
C GLU A 371 -22.01 -9.02 29.49
N LYS A 372 -20.93 -8.28 29.26
CA LYS A 372 -19.82 -8.20 30.21
C LYS A 372 -19.63 -6.76 30.66
N TYR A 373 -19.40 -6.59 31.96
CA TYR A 373 -19.12 -5.29 32.52
C TYR A 373 -17.73 -4.78 32.07
N ASN A 374 -17.69 -3.59 31.48
CA ASN A 374 -16.46 -2.95 31.05
C ASN A 374 -16.04 -1.89 32.07
N ASN A 375 -15.09 -2.23 32.94
CA ASN A 375 -14.53 -1.34 33.97
C ASN A 375 -14.03 0.00 33.40
N LYS A 376 -13.51 0.04 32.17
CA LYS A 376 -13.00 1.29 31.57
C LYS A 376 -14.10 2.24 31.15
N ARG A 377 -15.28 1.71 30.78
CA ARG A 377 -16.44 2.48 30.31
C ARG A 377 -17.56 2.57 31.34
N ASN A 378 -17.39 1.92 32.50
CA ASN A 378 -18.35 1.85 33.59
C ASN A 378 -19.77 1.45 33.13
N ARG A 379 -19.84 0.45 32.23
CA ARG A 379 -21.10 -0.02 31.63
C ARG A 379 -20.97 -1.46 31.13
N TYR A 380 -22.11 -2.11 30.96
CA TYR A 380 -22.20 -3.40 30.27
C TYR A 380 -22.05 -3.24 28.75
N GLU A 381 -21.35 -4.18 28.13
CA GLU A 381 -21.19 -4.26 26.69
C GLU A 381 -21.59 -5.63 26.18
N VAL A 382 -22.41 -5.64 25.13
CA VAL A 382 -22.78 -6.87 24.43
C VAL A 382 -21.57 -7.39 23.68
N GLN A 383 -21.23 -8.64 23.92
CA GLN A 383 -20.19 -9.37 23.22
C GLN A 383 -20.83 -10.50 22.42
N ASN A 384 -20.73 -10.38 21.09
CA ASN A 384 -21.30 -11.36 20.20
C ASN A 384 -20.48 -12.66 20.22
N ILE A 385 -21.14 -13.79 20.46
CA ILE A 385 -20.49 -15.10 20.48
C ILE A 385 -20.70 -15.78 19.14
N LYS A 386 -19.60 -16.04 18.42
CA LYS A 386 -19.64 -16.69 17.09
C LYS A 386 -18.83 -17.97 17.09
N ASN A 387 -19.23 -18.91 16.22
CA ASN A 387 -18.56 -20.19 16.07
C ASN A 387 -17.18 -20.04 15.39
N SER A 388 -17.10 -19.24 14.34
CA SER A 388 -15.84 -19.01 13.64
C SER A 388 -15.82 -17.67 12.91
N GLU A 389 -14.62 -17.18 12.63
CA GLU A 389 -14.38 -16.06 11.73
C GLU A 389 -13.10 -16.32 10.93
N LEU A 390 -13.12 -15.94 9.65
CA LEU A 390 -11.93 -15.92 8.80
C LEU A 390 -11.28 -14.54 8.91
N ILE A 391 -10.01 -14.49 9.31
CA ILE A 391 -9.23 -13.25 9.40
C ILE A 391 -8.10 -13.32 8.36
N SER A 392 -8.19 -12.46 7.35
CA SER A 392 -7.07 -12.18 6.46
C SER A 392 -6.08 -11.29 7.20
N ILE A 393 -4.85 -11.78 7.35
CA ILE A 393 -3.70 -11.00 7.81
C ILE A 393 -3.04 -10.40 6.57
N ASP A 394 -2.42 -9.23 6.74
CA ASP A 394 -1.68 -8.58 5.67
C ASP A 394 -0.56 -9.47 5.13
N ASP A 395 -0.27 -9.33 3.83
CA ASP A 395 0.79 -10.07 3.17
C ASP A 395 2.16 -9.77 3.79
N ILE A 396 2.97 -10.81 3.97
CA ILE A 396 4.29 -10.73 4.60
C ILE A 396 5.36 -10.72 3.52
N GLN A 397 5.97 -9.56 3.32
CA GLN A 397 7.10 -9.40 2.41
C GLN A 397 8.39 -9.88 3.08
N VAL A 398 9.02 -10.91 2.52
CA VAL A 398 10.34 -11.37 3.00
C VAL A 398 11.48 -10.55 2.41
N GLU A 399 12.59 -10.45 3.14
CA GLU A 399 13.78 -9.70 2.70
C GLU A 399 14.73 -10.54 1.82
N HIS A 400 14.74 -11.86 2.02
CA HIS A 400 15.68 -12.79 1.38
C HIS A 400 14.95 -14.03 0.88
N ILE A 401 15.42 -14.58 -0.24
CA ILE A 401 14.79 -15.73 -0.89
C ILE A 401 14.81 -16.98 -0.01
N ASP A 402 15.85 -17.18 0.80
CA ASP A 402 15.94 -18.34 1.69
C ASP A 402 14.86 -18.31 2.78
N ALA A 403 14.54 -17.12 3.32
CA ALA A 403 13.44 -16.97 4.28
C ALA A 403 12.07 -17.30 3.67
N PHE A 404 11.89 -17.09 2.37
CA PHE A 404 10.70 -17.48 1.63
C PHE A 404 10.63 -19.00 1.39
N LEU A 405 11.77 -19.62 1.09
CA LEU A 405 11.86 -21.06 0.86
C LEU A 405 11.64 -21.85 2.15
N ASP A 406 12.27 -21.43 3.25
CA ASP A 406 12.23 -22.09 4.55
C ASP A 406 10.96 -21.78 5.36
N GLU A 407 10.11 -20.85 4.88
CA GLU A 407 8.83 -20.47 5.51
C GLU A 407 9.00 -20.03 6.99
N SER A 408 10.17 -19.48 7.31
CA SER A 408 10.61 -19.23 8.69
C SER A 408 9.95 -18.00 9.34
N ILE A 409 9.28 -17.16 8.55
CA ILE A 409 8.62 -15.95 9.04
C ILE A 409 7.12 -16.22 9.17
N GLN A 410 6.58 -16.02 10.37
CA GLN A 410 5.15 -16.16 10.68
C GLN A 410 4.59 -14.87 11.29
N PRO A 411 3.29 -14.56 11.04
CA PRO A 411 2.65 -13.41 11.66
C PRO A 411 2.41 -13.62 13.16
N ASP A 412 2.38 -12.52 13.91
CA ASP A 412 1.97 -12.53 15.32
C ASP A 412 0.44 -12.60 15.45
N LEU A 413 -0.10 -13.81 15.43
CA LEU A 413 -1.54 -14.08 15.48
C LEU A 413 -2.24 -13.48 16.71
N LYS A 414 -1.51 -13.28 17.82
CA LYS A 414 -2.09 -12.79 19.09
C LYS A 414 -2.70 -11.40 18.97
N LYS A 415 -2.16 -10.56 18.08
CA LYS A 415 -2.67 -9.19 17.83
C LYS A 415 -4.05 -9.19 17.15
N HIS A 416 -4.39 -10.28 16.48
CA HIS A 416 -5.63 -10.41 15.72
C HIS A 416 -6.71 -11.21 16.46
N LYS A 417 -6.40 -11.73 17.66
CA LYS A 417 -7.37 -12.45 18.50
C LYS A 417 -8.54 -11.53 18.88
N LYS A 418 -9.72 -11.82 18.36
CA LYS A 418 -10.98 -11.16 18.76
C LYS A 418 -11.65 -11.96 19.89
N LYS A 419 -12.22 -11.25 20.86
CA LYS A 419 -13.00 -11.89 21.93
C LYS A 419 -14.33 -12.41 21.37
N GLY A 420 -14.80 -13.54 21.88
CA GLY A 420 -16.13 -14.12 21.57
C GLY A 420 -16.15 -15.10 20.41
N LEU A 421 -15.00 -15.40 19.81
CA LEU A 421 -14.88 -16.37 18.72
C LEU A 421 -14.46 -17.73 19.27
N LYS A 422 -15.22 -18.78 18.98
CA LYS A 422 -14.87 -20.17 19.35
C LYS A 422 -13.70 -20.71 18.53
N SER A 423 -13.52 -20.23 17.31
CA SER A 423 -12.38 -20.54 16.46
C SER A 423 -12.07 -19.36 15.53
N ILE A 424 -10.80 -19.20 15.18
CA ILE A 424 -10.36 -18.24 14.16
C ILE A 424 -9.53 -19.00 13.13
N GLU A 425 -9.87 -18.82 11.86
CA GLU A 425 -9.02 -19.23 10.75
C GLU A 425 -8.26 -18.00 10.28
N TYR A 426 -6.93 -18.05 10.35
CA TYR A 426 -6.04 -17.01 9.87
C TYR A 426 -5.55 -17.37 8.49
N GLN A 427 -5.58 -16.42 7.57
CA GLN A 427 -4.99 -16.57 6.23
C GLN A 427 -4.00 -15.44 5.96
N TRP A 428 -2.85 -15.78 5.40
CA TRP A 428 -1.86 -14.79 4.97
C TRP A 428 -1.08 -15.32 3.77
N ASN A 429 -0.51 -14.41 2.99
CA ASN A 429 0.43 -14.77 1.94
C ASN A 429 1.85 -14.38 2.37
N LEU A 430 2.80 -15.28 2.14
CA LEU A 430 4.21 -14.95 2.19
C LEU A 430 4.63 -14.55 0.77
N LEU A 431 5.13 -13.33 0.62
CA LEU A 431 5.58 -12.80 -0.66
C LEU A 431 7.09 -12.99 -0.80
N PRO A 432 7.60 -13.51 -1.93
CA PRO A 432 9.03 -13.59 -2.19
C PRO A 432 9.64 -12.17 -2.27
N PRO A 433 10.97 -12.00 -2.10
CA PRO A 433 11.60 -10.68 -2.18
C PRO A 433 11.45 -10.13 -3.60
N TYR A 434 10.50 -9.23 -3.83
CA TYR A 434 10.26 -8.71 -5.17
C TYR A 434 11.26 -7.64 -5.59
N LEU A 435 11.50 -7.53 -6.90
CA LEU A 435 12.25 -6.43 -7.48
C LEU A 435 11.59 -5.08 -7.12
N PRO A 436 12.34 -4.11 -6.55
CA PRO A 436 11.78 -2.80 -6.22
C PRO A 436 11.21 -2.10 -7.45
N THR A 437 10.06 -1.44 -7.32
CA THR A 437 9.36 -0.77 -8.44
C THR A 437 10.14 0.37 -9.10
N LYS A 438 11.15 0.92 -8.41
CA LYS A 438 12.05 1.97 -8.94
C LYS A 438 13.39 1.42 -9.44
N ALA A 439 13.55 0.10 -9.51
CA ALA A 439 14.77 -0.50 -10.02
C ALA A 439 14.85 -0.31 -11.54
N GLU A 440 16.01 0.13 -12.02
CA GLU A 440 16.29 0.33 -13.44
C GLU A 440 17.29 -0.71 -13.93
N LEU A 441 17.21 -1.11 -15.20
CA LEU A 441 18.13 -2.08 -15.78
C LEU A 441 19.57 -1.56 -15.65
N ASN A 442 20.49 -2.40 -15.17
CA ASN A 442 21.85 -1.98 -14.87
C ASN A 442 22.60 -1.48 -16.13
N LYS A 443 23.47 -0.48 -15.97
CA LYS A 443 24.22 0.12 -17.10
C LYS A 443 25.15 -0.85 -17.82
N ILE A 444 25.51 -1.97 -17.20
CA ILE A 444 26.35 -3.02 -17.78
C ILE A 444 25.81 -3.53 -19.12
N TYR A 445 24.49 -3.60 -19.30
CA TYR A 445 23.87 -4.02 -20.56
C TYR A 445 24.16 -3.02 -21.69
N SER A 446 23.93 -1.73 -21.43
CA SER A 446 24.25 -0.68 -22.41
C SER A 446 25.75 -0.57 -22.69
N ASP A 447 26.59 -0.80 -21.69
CA ASP A 447 28.04 -0.80 -21.88
C ASP A 447 28.47 -1.93 -22.81
N TRP A 448 27.93 -3.14 -22.63
CA TRP A 448 28.20 -4.28 -23.51
C TRP A 448 27.62 -4.12 -24.92
N ASP A 449 26.42 -3.56 -25.07
CA ASP A 449 25.85 -3.25 -26.39
C ASP A 449 26.70 -2.22 -27.13
N ASN A 450 27.17 -1.17 -26.46
CA ASN A 450 28.08 -0.19 -27.04
C ASN A 450 29.42 -0.83 -27.47
N THR A 451 29.98 -1.74 -26.67
CA THR A 451 31.18 -2.50 -27.03
C THR A 451 30.95 -3.36 -28.28
N GLN A 452 29.80 -4.04 -28.39
CA GLN A 452 29.45 -4.87 -29.54
C GLN A 452 29.28 -4.01 -30.81
N VAL A 453 28.56 -2.89 -30.72
CA VAL A 453 28.35 -1.98 -31.86
C VAL A 453 29.69 -1.45 -32.38
N ASN A 454 30.56 -0.96 -31.49
CA ASN A 454 31.89 -0.47 -31.89
C ASN A 454 32.75 -1.57 -32.55
N PHE A 455 32.64 -2.81 -32.06
CA PHE A 455 33.32 -3.96 -32.64
C PHE A 455 32.82 -4.27 -34.06
N GLU A 456 31.51 -4.32 -34.26
CA GLU A 456 30.86 -4.55 -35.56
C GLU A 456 31.15 -3.43 -36.56
N GLU A 457 31.01 -2.15 -36.15
CA GLU A 457 31.30 -0.99 -37.00
C GLU A 457 32.75 -0.99 -37.49
N THR A 458 33.70 -1.37 -36.63
CA THR A 458 35.11 -1.47 -36.99
C THR A 458 35.34 -2.55 -38.05
N ILE A 459 34.70 -3.71 -37.90
CA ILE A 459 34.77 -4.82 -38.85
C ILE A 459 34.19 -4.42 -40.21
N GLU A 460 33.01 -3.79 -40.20
CA GLU A 460 32.36 -3.29 -41.41
C GLU A 460 33.25 -2.27 -42.13
N ASN A 461 33.80 -1.29 -41.40
CA ASN A 461 34.71 -0.29 -41.95
C ASN A 461 35.95 -0.91 -42.62
N ILE A 462 36.53 -1.96 -42.04
CA ILE A 462 37.64 -2.70 -42.67
C ILE A 462 37.19 -3.38 -43.95
N ASN A 463 36.04 -4.08 -43.93
CA ASN A 463 35.52 -4.81 -45.09
C ASN A 463 35.18 -3.87 -46.26
N THR A 464 34.46 -2.77 -46.00
CA THR A 464 34.13 -1.77 -47.03
C THR A 464 35.39 -1.17 -47.65
N ASN A 465 36.39 -0.84 -46.82
CA ASN A 465 37.66 -0.29 -47.31
C ASN A 465 38.48 -1.30 -48.11
N LEU A 466 38.47 -2.57 -47.71
CA LEU A 466 39.10 -3.67 -48.46
C LEU A 466 38.48 -3.83 -49.85
N GLU A 467 37.15 -3.80 -49.95
CA GLU A 467 36.46 -3.92 -51.23
C GLU A 467 36.77 -2.75 -52.17
N ILE A 468 36.70 -1.51 -51.65
CA ILE A 468 37.04 -0.30 -52.41
C ILE A 468 38.48 -0.39 -52.92
N LEU A 469 39.42 -0.77 -52.06
CA LEU A 469 40.84 -0.84 -52.42
C LEU A 469 41.13 -1.95 -53.43
N LEU A 470 40.51 -3.13 -53.27
CA LEU A 470 40.65 -4.24 -54.21
C LEU A 470 40.11 -3.89 -55.60
N ARG A 471 38.94 -3.25 -55.66
CA ARG A 471 38.36 -2.78 -56.92
C ARG A 471 39.22 -1.71 -57.57
N TYR A 472 39.71 -0.75 -56.79
CA TYR A 472 40.58 0.30 -57.29
C TYR A 472 41.89 -0.25 -57.87
N ILE A 473 42.46 -1.29 -57.26
CA ILE A 473 43.63 -2.00 -57.78
C ILE A 473 43.33 -2.73 -59.10
N GLU A 474 42.13 -3.31 -59.23
CA GLU A 474 41.70 -4.01 -60.45
C GLU A 474 41.49 -3.06 -61.63
N ASP A 475 40.91 -1.89 -61.36
CA ASP A 475 40.60 -0.87 -62.37
C ASP A 475 41.82 -0.02 -62.77
N TYR A 476 42.96 -0.13 -62.07
CA TYR A 476 44.15 0.69 -62.33
C TYR A 476 44.94 0.18 -63.54
N GLU A 477 44.78 0.84 -64.69
CA GLU A 477 45.39 0.48 -65.98
C GLU A 477 46.88 0.89 -66.09
N SER A 478 47.75 0.28 -65.29
CA SER A 478 49.21 0.41 -65.44
C SER A 478 49.90 -0.93 -65.63
N VAL A 479 50.58 -1.09 -66.78
CA VAL A 479 51.39 -2.27 -67.09
C VAL A 479 52.54 -2.42 -66.08
N ARG A 480 53.07 -1.30 -65.57
CA ARG A 480 54.23 -1.29 -64.67
C ARG A 480 53.90 -1.78 -63.26
N LEU A 481 52.73 -1.43 -62.74
CA LEU A 481 52.33 -1.78 -61.38
C LEU A 481 51.70 -3.17 -61.25
N LYS A 482 51.38 -3.83 -62.36
CA LYS A 482 50.74 -5.14 -62.38
C LYS A 482 51.43 -6.21 -61.50
N PRO A 483 52.77 -6.34 -61.47
CA PRO A 483 53.45 -7.29 -60.57
C PRO A 483 53.36 -6.91 -59.08
N PHE A 484 53.43 -5.61 -58.76
CA PHE A 484 53.32 -5.10 -57.39
C PHE A 484 51.91 -5.36 -56.83
N PHE A 485 50.87 -5.07 -57.62
CA PHE A 485 49.49 -5.30 -57.22
C PHE A 485 49.14 -6.77 -57.04
N LEU A 486 49.77 -7.68 -57.79
CA LEU A 486 49.55 -9.12 -57.61
C LEU A 486 49.91 -9.58 -56.19
N GLY A 487 51.06 -9.12 -55.66
CA GLY A 487 51.49 -9.44 -54.30
C GLY A 487 50.62 -8.77 -53.23
N LYS A 488 50.18 -7.53 -53.45
CA LYS A 488 49.29 -6.82 -52.53
C LYS A 488 47.89 -7.42 -52.46
N LYS A 489 47.35 -7.85 -53.60
CA LYS A 489 46.04 -8.50 -53.67
C LYS A 489 45.98 -9.77 -52.80
N GLN A 490 47.08 -10.53 -52.71
CA GLN A 490 47.14 -11.70 -51.83
C GLN A 490 47.05 -11.30 -50.36
N LYS A 491 47.84 -10.30 -49.93
CA LYS A 491 47.79 -9.79 -48.54
C LYS A 491 46.43 -9.21 -48.17
N LEU A 492 45.82 -8.41 -49.04
CA LEU A 492 44.48 -7.86 -48.80
C LEU A 492 43.41 -8.96 -48.70
N LYS A 493 43.52 -10.04 -49.50
CA LYS A 493 42.66 -11.21 -49.37
C LYS A 493 42.87 -11.98 -48.06
N GLU A 494 44.09 -12.02 -47.54
CA GLU A 494 44.39 -12.62 -46.24
C GLU A 494 43.76 -11.82 -45.10
N ILE A 495 43.87 -10.49 -45.12
CA ILE A 495 43.19 -9.60 -44.18
C ILE A 495 41.67 -9.83 -44.26
N SER A 496 41.08 -9.85 -45.46
CA SER A 496 39.65 -10.11 -45.65
C SER A 496 39.20 -11.45 -45.04
N ARG A 497 39.95 -12.54 -45.23
CA ARG A 497 39.64 -13.84 -44.63
C ARG A 497 39.72 -13.82 -43.09
N ASN A 498 40.66 -13.06 -42.54
CA ASN A 498 40.79 -12.94 -41.08
C ASN A 498 39.68 -12.08 -40.49
N THR A 499 39.26 -11.02 -41.17
CA THR A 499 38.12 -10.18 -40.76
C THR A 499 36.79 -10.96 -40.78
N GLN A 500 36.58 -11.85 -41.76
CA GLN A 500 35.38 -12.69 -41.85
C GLN A 500 35.13 -13.57 -40.61
N LYS A 501 36.18 -13.94 -39.86
CA LYS A 501 36.06 -14.75 -38.64
C LYS A 501 35.34 -14.01 -37.50
N PHE A 502 35.21 -12.68 -37.58
CA PHE A 502 34.57 -11.87 -36.56
C PHE A 502 33.09 -11.56 -36.86
N ASN A 503 32.61 -11.79 -38.08
CA ASN A 503 31.24 -11.43 -38.48
C ASN A 503 30.14 -12.18 -37.70
N GLU A 504 30.46 -13.34 -37.12
CA GLU A 504 29.51 -14.17 -36.36
C GLU A 504 29.76 -14.10 -34.84
N LEU A 505 30.72 -13.28 -34.37
CA LEU A 505 31.13 -13.22 -32.98
C LEU A 505 30.28 -12.20 -32.19
N ASP A 506 29.54 -12.69 -31.19
CA ASP A 506 28.81 -11.85 -30.23
C ASP A 506 29.59 -11.77 -28.91
N LEU A 507 30.21 -10.61 -28.65
CA LEU A 507 31.06 -10.38 -27.47
C LEU A 507 30.27 -10.47 -26.15
N ARG A 508 28.94 -10.33 -26.21
CA ARG A 508 28.05 -10.41 -25.04
C ARG A 508 27.88 -11.84 -24.50
N LYS A 509 28.19 -12.84 -25.33
CA LYS A 509 27.96 -14.27 -25.02
C LYS A 509 29.23 -15.03 -24.63
N ILE A 510 30.40 -14.40 -24.79
CA ILE A 510 31.69 -15.00 -24.44
C ILE A 510 32.23 -14.38 -23.15
N ASN A 511 33.15 -15.08 -22.49
CA ASN A 511 33.74 -14.58 -21.25
C ASN A 511 34.70 -13.39 -21.52
N ILE A 512 34.91 -12.55 -20.51
CA ILE A 512 35.74 -11.32 -20.63
C ILE A 512 37.17 -11.62 -21.12
N SER A 513 37.78 -12.71 -20.68
CA SER A 513 39.16 -13.08 -21.08
C SER A 513 39.26 -13.35 -22.58
N GLU A 514 38.24 -13.97 -23.15
CA GLU A 514 38.12 -14.23 -24.58
C GLU A 514 37.79 -12.96 -25.37
N THR A 515 36.91 -12.11 -24.86
CA THR A 515 36.63 -10.77 -25.42
C THR A 515 37.91 -9.94 -25.56
N ILE A 516 38.75 -9.90 -24.51
CA ILE A 516 40.04 -9.17 -24.53
C ILE A 516 40.98 -9.74 -25.61
N LYS A 517 40.98 -11.06 -25.83
CA LYS A 517 41.81 -11.67 -26.89
C LYS A 517 41.31 -11.29 -28.29
N MET A 518 40.01 -11.37 -28.53
CA MET A 518 39.43 -11.10 -29.86
C MET A 518 39.57 -9.63 -30.25
N THR A 519 39.33 -8.72 -29.32
CA THR A 519 39.52 -7.28 -29.50
C THR A 519 40.97 -6.92 -29.82
N LYS A 520 41.96 -7.60 -29.21
CA LYS A 520 43.36 -7.42 -29.53
C LYS A 520 43.69 -7.86 -30.96
N ILE A 521 43.17 -9.01 -31.40
CA ILE A 521 43.41 -9.52 -32.77
C ILE A 521 42.82 -8.55 -33.81
N LEU A 522 41.64 -7.98 -33.56
CA LEU A 522 41.04 -6.97 -34.44
C LEU A 522 41.92 -5.71 -34.54
N SER A 523 42.46 -5.24 -33.42
CA SER A 523 43.38 -4.09 -33.40
C SER A 523 44.65 -4.35 -34.24
N ASP A 524 45.23 -5.55 -34.14
CA ASP A 524 46.41 -5.93 -34.93
C ASP A 524 46.09 -5.95 -36.45
N LEU A 525 44.91 -6.43 -36.85
CA LEU A 525 44.46 -6.42 -38.24
C LEU A 525 44.24 -5.00 -38.79
N CYS A 526 43.69 -4.09 -37.98
CA CYS A 526 43.52 -2.68 -38.35
C CYS A 526 44.88 -2.05 -38.72
N ASN A 527 45.90 -2.31 -37.90
CA ASN A 527 47.25 -1.82 -38.11
C ASN A 527 47.90 -2.40 -39.38
N GLU A 528 47.73 -3.70 -39.62
CA GLU A 528 48.22 -4.35 -40.83
C GLU A 528 47.56 -3.76 -42.10
N PHE A 529 46.25 -3.52 -42.07
CA PHE A 529 45.53 -2.93 -43.17
C PHE A 529 46.00 -1.50 -43.49
N LYS A 530 46.21 -0.66 -42.46
CA LYS A 530 46.77 0.70 -42.61
C LYS A 530 48.12 0.69 -43.32
N ILE A 531 49.00 -0.25 -42.97
CA ILE A 531 50.33 -0.38 -43.60
C ILE A 531 50.18 -0.70 -45.09
N GLN A 532 49.32 -1.66 -45.45
CA GLN A 532 49.12 -2.02 -46.86
C GLN A 532 48.57 -0.84 -47.68
N LEU A 533 47.63 -0.10 -47.11
CA LEU A 533 47.03 1.07 -47.75
C LEU A 533 48.09 2.15 -48.04
N GLY A 534 48.94 2.48 -47.05
CA GLY A 534 50.02 3.46 -47.24
C GLY A 534 51.02 3.07 -48.34
N GLU A 535 51.37 1.78 -48.43
CA GLU A 535 52.30 1.29 -49.46
C GLU A 535 51.72 1.36 -50.88
N ILE A 536 50.43 1.06 -51.05
CA ILE A 536 49.74 1.14 -52.35
C ILE A 536 49.65 2.59 -52.84
N ASN A 537 49.32 3.51 -51.94
CA ASN A 537 49.13 4.92 -52.25
C ASN A 537 50.38 5.57 -52.85
N LEU A 538 51.52 5.30 -52.22
CA LEU A 538 52.81 5.85 -52.63
C LEU A 538 53.23 5.33 -54.02
N GLU A 539 53.02 4.05 -54.30
CA GLU A 539 53.44 3.44 -55.57
C GLU A 539 52.61 3.97 -56.76
N ILE A 540 51.33 4.24 -56.54
CA ILE A 540 50.43 4.83 -57.55
C ILE A 540 50.82 6.28 -57.89
N LYS A 541 51.16 7.08 -56.88
CA LYS A 541 51.63 8.46 -57.09
C LYS A 541 52.88 8.49 -57.99
N ASN A 542 53.80 7.56 -57.76
CA ASN A 542 55.03 7.43 -58.55
C ASN A 542 54.76 6.98 -60.00
N ASP A 543 53.68 6.25 -60.26
CA ASP A 543 53.31 5.78 -61.61
C ASP A 543 52.66 6.87 -62.47
N LYS A 544 51.79 7.69 -61.88
CA LYS A 544 51.25 8.88 -62.55
C LYS A 544 52.34 9.86 -62.97
N GLY A 545 53.34 10.09 -62.11
CA GLY A 545 54.46 10.99 -62.40
C GLY A 545 55.32 10.55 -63.59
N ILE A 546 55.54 9.25 -63.75
CA ILE A 546 56.30 8.70 -64.88
C ILE A 546 55.48 8.77 -66.17
N SER A 547 54.20 8.41 -66.12
CA SER A 547 53.33 8.42 -67.30
C SER A 547 53.20 9.82 -67.93
N ALA A 548 53.07 10.87 -67.11
CA ALA A 548 53.01 12.25 -67.58
C ALA A 548 54.29 12.67 -68.33
N LEU A 549 55.46 12.30 -67.81
CA LEU A 549 56.75 12.60 -68.45
C LEU A 549 56.94 11.84 -69.77
N MET A 550 56.42 10.62 -69.88
CA MET A 550 56.46 9.85 -71.14
C MET A 550 55.57 10.49 -72.21
N GLN A 551 54.37 10.93 -71.84
CA GLN A 551 53.46 11.60 -72.78
C GLN A 551 54.03 12.93 -73.30
N ASP A 552 54.67 13.72 -72.43
CA ASP A 552 55.36 14.94 -72.84
C ASP A 552 56.48 14.68 -73.87
N ILE A 553 57.21 13.55 -73.74
CA ILE A 553 58.24 13.15 -74.69
C ILE A 553 57.62 12.78 -76.05
N ASP A 554 56.52 12.02 -76.05
CA ASP A 554 55.82 11.62 -77.28
C ASP A 554 55.25 12.82 -78.04
N ASP A 555 54.63 13.78 -77.35
CA ASP A 555 54.10 15.01 -77.97
C ASP A 555 55.21 15.87 -78.59
N LEU A 556 56.38 15.94 -77.95
CA LEU A 556 57.55 16.63 -78.49
C LEU A 556 58.12 15.91 -79.72
N ASN A 557 58.14 14.57 -79.73
CA ASN A 557 58.55 13.79 -80.89
C ASN A 557 57.60 14.02 -82.09
N LYS A 558 56.29 14.06 -81.86
CA LYS A 558 55.31 14.33 -82.92
C LYS A 558 55.49 15.72 -83.54
N LYS A 559 55.71 16.75 -82.71
CA LYS A 559 56.04 18.10 -83.19
C LYS A 559 57.32 18.14 -84.05
N LYS A 560 58.31 17.29 -83.73
CA LYS A 560 59.53 17.16 -84.53
C LYS A 560 59.23 16.61 -85.93
N GLU A 561 58.38 15.59 -86.02
CA GLU A 561 57.97 14.98 -87.29
C GLU A 561 57.15 15.93 -88.18
N ASP A 562 56.28 16.75 -87.58
CA ASP A 562 55.50 17.76 -88.31
C ASP A 562 56.40 18.79 -89.01
N TYR A 563 57.38 19.34 -88.29
CA TYR A 563 58.35 20.28 -88.87
C TYR A 563 59.20 19.65 -89.97
N GLN A 564 59.53 18.37 -89.83
CA GLN A 564 60.28 17.62 -90.84
C GLN A 564 59.46 17.44 -92.12
N SER A 565 58.16 17.17 -91.99
CA SER A 565 57.24 17.03 -93.11
C SER A 565 57.03 18.35 -93.86
N GLU A 566 56.92 19.47 -93.14
CA GLU A 566 56.84 20.81 -93.75
C GLU A 566 58.10 21.17 -94.54
N ILE A 567 59.28 20.82 -94.03
CA ILE A 567 60.55 21.03 -94.75
C ILE A 567 60.55 20.29 -96.09
N ASN A 568 60.09 19.04 -96.11
CA ASN A 568 60.00 18.23 -97.32
C ASN A 568 59.00 18.84 -98.33
N ASN A 569 57.87 19.37 -97.86
CA ASN A 569 56.90 20.08 -98.72
C ASN A 569 57.50 21.36 -99.32
N PHE A 570 58.24 22.15 -98.55
CA PHE A 570 58.92 23.34 -99.08
C PHE A 570 59.96 22.99 -100.15
N GLU A 571 60.65 21.85 -100.02
CA GLU A 571 61.56 21.37 -101.08
C GLU A 571 60.83 21.04 -102.37
N SER A 572 59.70 20.35 -102.28
CA SER A 572 58.85 20.01 -103.43
C SER A 572 58.30 21.27 -104.12
N GLU A 573 57.79 22.25 -103.34
CA GLU A 573 57.26 23.51 -103.89
C GLU A 573 58.33 24.34 -104.61
N ILE A 574 59.54 24.41 -104.06
CA ILE A 574 60.65 25.11 -104.72
C ILE A 574 60.94 24.45 -106.07
N THR A 575 60.99 23.11 -106.11
CA THR A 575 61.30 22.34 -107.31
C THR A 575 60.25 22.59 -108.42
N GLN A 576 58.96 22.52 -108.10
CA GLN A 576 57.89 22.80 -109.07
C GLN A 576 57.92 24.25 -109.59
N LYS A 577 58.19 25.22 -108.71
CA LYS A 577 58.26 26.62 -109.13
C LYS A 577 59.48 26.90 -110.01
N GLU A 578 60.58 26.20 -109.81
CA GLU A 578 61.75 26.25 -110.69
C GLU A 578 61.44 25.69 -112.08
N GLU A 579 60.65 24.62 -112.19
CA GLU A 579 60.18 24.08 -113.48
C GLU A 579 59.30 25.08 -114.23
N ILE A 580 58.30 25.67 -113.56
CA ILE A 580 57.42 26.69 -114.15
C ILE A 580 58.22 27.93 -114.56
N LEU A 581 59.18 28.36 -113.74
CA LEU A 581 60.07 29.48 -114.04
C LEU A 581 60.83 29.25 -115.35
N ASN A 582 61.35 28.03 -115.53
CA ASN A 582 62.09 27.63 -116.73
C ASN A 582 61.19 27.62 -117.98
N GLU A 583 59.97 27.10 -117.84
CA GLU A 583 59.00 27.04 -118.93
C GLU A 583 58.53 28.44 -119.37
N LYS A 584 58.24 29.34 -118.40
CA LYS A 584 57.87 30.74 -118.71
C LYS A 584 59.02 31.53 -119.32
N LYS A 585 60.27 31.29 -118.90
CA LYS A 585 61.48 31.85 -119.53
C LYS A 585 61.60 31.41 -121.00
N LYS A 586 61.25 30.15 -121.31
CA LYS A 586 61.24 29.60 -122.68
C LYS A 586 60.19 30.29 -123.57
N ILE A 587 58.94 30.41 -123.11
CA ILE A 587 57.84 31.06 -123.83
C ILE A 587 58.13 32.55 -124.11
N LEU A 588 58.71 33.26 -123.15
CA LEU A 588 59.14 34.65 -123.33
C LEU A 588 60.16 34.80 -124.48
N GLY A 589 61.07 33.81 -124.62
CA GLY A 589 62.02 33.72 -125.74
C GLY A 589 61.34 33.54 -127.10
N GLU A 590 60.27 32.75 -127.17
CA GLU A 590 59.54 32.48 -128.41
C GLU A 590 58.69 33.68 -128.88
N ILE A 591 58.04 34.40 -127.96
CA ILE A 591 57.19 35.57 -128.28
C ILE A 591 58.02 36.76 -128.78
N THR A 592 59.20 36.97 -128.19
CA THR A 592 60.09 38.08 -128.60
C THR A 592 60.67 37.89 -130.01
N GLY A 593 60.71 36.65 -130.52
CA GLY A 593 61.16 36.33 -131.87
C GLY A 593 60.16 36.62 -133.00
N LYS A 594 58.84 36.47 -132.77
CA LYS A 594 57.79 36.57 -133.81
C LYS A 594 57.33 38.01 -134.16
N LYS A 595 57.94 39.05 -133.58
CA LYS A 595 57.46 40.45 -133.64
C LYS A 595 58.07 41.40 -134.68
N LYS A 596 59.20 41.09 -135.34
CA LYS A 596 59.84 42.09 -136.25
C LYS A 596 59.45 41.99 -137.74
N LYS A 597 58.84 40.90 -138.22
CA LYS A 597 58.38 40.71 -139.62
C LYS A 597 56.85 40.65 -139.76
N ARG A 598 56.16 41.78 -139.53
CA ARG A 598 54.94 42.24 -140.25
C ARG A 598 54.54 43.61 -139.71
N LYS A 599 54.71 44.66 -140.52
CA LYS A 599 54.05 45.99 -140.42
C LYS A 599 52.55 45.77 -140.71
N LYS A 600 51.51 46.30 -140.05
CA LYS A 600 51.26 47.44 -139.15
C LYS A 600 50.63 46.94 -137.82
N ASN A 601 50.97 47.52 -136.67
CA ASN A 601 51.71 46.80 -135.61
C ASN A 601 51.01 46.89 -134.23
N ASN A 602 51.12 45.80 -133.45
CA ASN A 602 51.07 45.70 -131.98
C ASN A 602 49.68 45.57 -131.29
N GLU A 603 49.16 44.46 -130.71
CA GLU A 603 49.67 43.31 -129.93
C GLU A 603 51.11 42.80 -130.22
N PRO A 604 51.91 42.31 -129.24
CA PRO A 604 51.83 42.38 -127.76
C PRO A 604 53.05 43.05 -127.07
N GLN A 605 52.99 44.30 -126.58
CA GLN A 605 54.03 44.78 -125.63
C GLN A 605 53.65 44.46 -124.17
N ASP A 606 52.35 44.47 -123.86
CA ASP A 606 51.84 44.14 -122.53
C ASP A 606 52.07 42.68 -122.17
N ASN A 607 51.82 41.69 -123.05
CA ASN A 607 52.07 40.29 -122.70
C ASN A 607 53.54 39.97 -122.39
N ILE A 608 54.51 40.71 -122.96
CA ILE A 608 55.94 40.57 -122.65
C ILE A 608 56.26 41.17 -121.28
N LYS A 609 55.67 42.33 -120.96
CA LYS A 609 55.81 43.00 -119.67
C LYS A 609 55.19 42.15 -118.56
N GLU A 610 54.06 41.53 -118.86
CA GLU A 610 53.32 40.62 -117.99
C GLU A 610 54.10 39.31 -117.74
N LEU A 611 54.67 38.68 -118.78
CA LEU A 611 55.54 37.50 -118.62
C LEU A 611 56.80 37.78 -117.79
N LYS A 612 57.44 38.95 -117.97
CA LYS A 612 58.59 39.34 -117.13
C LYS A 612 58.18 39.59 -115.68
N ALA A 613 56.98 40.15 -115.46
CA ALA A 613 56.43 40.31 -114.12
C ALA A 613 56.16 38.95 -113.46
N ILE A 614 55.64 37.98 -114.22
CA ILE A 614 55.41 36.60 -113.76
C ILE A 614 56.72 35.92 -113.36
N ILE A 615 57.77 36.00 -114.19
CA ILE A 615 59.09 35.41 -113.88
C ILE A 615 59.66 35.99 -112.57
N LYS A 616 59.63 37.32 -112.42
CA LYS A 616 60.13 37.98 -111.22
C LYS A 616 59.32 37.60 -109.98
N LYS A 617 58.01 37.42 -110.13
CA LYS A 617 57.12 36.96 -109.07
C LYS A 617 57.48 35.54 -108.62
N ILE A 618 57.72 34.63 -109.56
CA ILE A 618 58.11 33.25 -109.24
C ILE A 618 59.47 33.20 -108.52
N GLU A 619 60.46 33.98 -108.95
CA GLU A 619 61.76 34.06 -108.27
C GLU A 619 61.66 34.60 -106.83
N GLN A 620 60.79 35.60 -106.60
CA GLN A 620 60.51 36.10 -105.26
C GLN A 620 59.81 35.06 -104.40
N GLU A 621 58.89 34.28 -104.97
CA GLU A 621 58.21 33.19 -104.27
C GLU A 621 59.20 32.11 -103.83
N ILE A 622 60.12 31.66 -104.70
CA ILE A 622 61.17 30.69 -104.34
C ILE A 622 62.02 31.19 -103.18
N LYS A 623 62.47 32.46 -103.23
CA LYS A 623 63.27 33.05 -102.15
C LYS A 623 62.51 33.13 -100.83
N SER A 624 61.20 33.38 -100.88
CA SER A 624 60.34 33.41 -99.69
C SER A 624 60.18 32.02 -99.05
N ILE A 625 60.04 30.96 -99.86
CA ILE A 625 59.89 29.57 -99.39
C ILE A 625 61.21 29.07 -98.77
N SER A 626 62.35 29.37 -99.39
CA SER A 626 63.68 29.04 -98.86
C SER A 626 63.92 29.63 -97.45
N LYS A 627 63.46 30.87 -97.21
CA LYS A 627 63.56 31.49 -95.88
C LYS A 627 62.73 30.74 -94.83
N LYS A 628 61.52 30.31 -95.17
CA LYS A 628 60.64 29.52 -94.27
C LYS A 628 61.28 28.17 -93.93
N LYS A 629 61.85 27.47 -94.90
CA LYS A 629 62.59 26.22 -94.68
C LYS A 629 63.70 26.37 -93.63
N SER A 630 64.48 27.47 -93.68
CA SER A 630 65.55 27.73 -92.71
C SER A 630 65.04 27.99 -91.28
N GLN A 631 63.80 28.48 -91.11
CA GLN A 631 63.20 28.71 -89.80
C GLN A 631 62.76 27.41 -89.14
N ASN A 632 62.13 26.50 -89.89
CA ASN A 632 61.70 25.19 -89.36
C ASN A 632 62.90 24.33 -88.92
N LEU A 633 64.04 24.41 -89.62
CA LEU A 633 65.29 23.77 -89.21
C LEU A 633 65.77 24.20 -87.82
N LYS A 634 65.58 25.48 -87.44
CA LYS A 634 65.93 25.97 -86.10
C LYS A 634 64.95 25.48 -85.03
N GLN A 635 63.67 25.32 -85.38
CA GLN A 635 62.66 24.82 -84.46
C GLN A 635 62.88 23.34 -84.11
N ILE A 636 63.35 22.52 -85.05
CA ILE A 636 63.73 21.12 -84.79
C ILE A 636 64.81 21.04 -83.70
N SER A 637 65.88 21.83 -83.81
CA SER A 637 66.96 21.83 -82.81
C SER A 637 66.48 22.25 -81.40
N ALA A 638 65.51 23.16 -81.31
CA ALA A 638 64.92 23.55 -80.03
C ALA A 638 64.06 22.43 -79.40
N VAL A 639 63.30 21.70 -80.22
CA VAL A 639 62.49 20.56 -79.76
C VAL A 639 63.37 19.43 -79.23
N GLU A 640 64.51 19.14 -79.90
CA GLU A 640 65.46 18.12 -79.45
C GLU A 640 66.03 18.39 -78.05
N LYS A 641 66.35 19.64 -77.74
CA LYS A 641 66.83 20.04 -76.41
C LYS A 641 65.78 19.84 -75.32
N ASN A 642 64.50 20.03 -75.64
CA ASN A 642 63.40 19.81 -74.68
C ASN A 642 63.20 18.31 -74.39
N ILE A 643 63.32 17.46 -75.41
CA ILE A 643 63.27 15.99 -75.24
C ILE A 643 64.40 15.51 -74.32
N GLU A 644 65.61 16.05 -74.46
CA GLU A 644 66.75 15.72 -73.60
C GLU A 644 66.48 16.08 -72.13
N ASN A 645 65.93 17.27 -71.87
CA ASN A 645 65.57 17.69 -70.51
C ASN A 645 64.51 16.80 -69.85
N SER A 646 63.46 16.41 -70.58
CA SER A 646 62.43 15.50 -70.06
C SER A 646 62.99 14.11 -69.75
N ASN A 647 63.92 13.61 -70.56
CA ASN A 647 64.62 12.34 -70.31
C ASN A 647 65.48 12.37 -69.04
N ILE A 648 66.14 13.49 -68.73
CA ILE A 648 66.91 13.64 -67.48
C ILE A 648 65.97 13.58 -66.27
N LYS A 649 64.82 14.26 -66.32
CA LYS A 649 63.82 14.21 -65.25
C LYS A 649 63.28 12.80 -65.03
N LEU A 650 62.97 12.08 -66.11
CA LEU A 650 62.49 10.70 -66.06
C LEU A 650 63.51 9.78 -65.35
N LYS A 651 64.79 9.85 -65.73
CA LYS A 651 65.87 9.09 -65.08
C LYS A 651 66.04 9.45 -63.60
N SER A 652 65.92 10.74 -63.25
CA SER A 652 66.02 11.17 -61.85
C SER A 652 64.90 10.57 -60.99
N LEU A 653 63.67 10.57 -61.50
CA LEU A 653 62.50 10.03 -60.80
C LEU A 653 62.62 8.50 -60.63
N GLU A 654 63.06 7.79 -61.67
CA GLU A 654 63.34 6.35 -61.63
C GLU A 654 64.43 6.01 -60.59
N SER A 655 65.49 6.82 -60.50
CA SER A 655 66.55 6.63 -59.51
C SER A 655 66.08 6.88 -58.07
N SER A 656 65.23 7.90 -57.85
CA SER A 656 64.61 8.18 -56.56
C SER A 656 63.74 6.99 -56.10
N ILE A 657 62.92 6.44 -57.00
CA ILE A 657 62.09 5.26 -56.73
C ILE A 657 62.95 4.05 -56.34
N SER A 658 64.09 3.84 -57.01
CA SER A 658 65.00 2.74 -56.69
C SER A 658 65.65 2.91 -55.31
N SER A 659 66.01 4.14 -54.92
CA SER A 659 66.64 4.43 -53.63
C SER A 659 65.67 4.47 -52.44
N GLU A 660 64.39 4.78 -52.67
CA GLU A 660 63.35 4.78 -51.63
C GLU A 660 62.86 3.38 -51.26
N LYS A 661 62.99 2.39 -52.16
CA LYS A 661 62.67 0.98 -51.86
C LYS A 661 63.48 0.44 -50.68
N ASP A 662 64.68 0.97 -50.45
CA ASP A 662 65.58 0.53 -49.36
C ASP A 662 65.31 1.21 -48.01
N LYS A 663 64.45 2.26 -47.93
CA LYS A 663 64.19 3.03 -46.70
C LYS A 663 62.79 2.83 -46.09
N LYS A 664 61.94 1.99 -46.67
CA LYS A 664 60.55 1.77 -46.22
C LYS A 664 60.47 0.92 -44.94
N LYS A 665 60.69 1.54 -43.78
CA LYS A 665 60.15 1.02 -42.50
C LYS A 665 59.64 2.07 -41.53
N ARG A 666 59.76 3.37 -41.79
CA ARG A 666 59.30 4.42 -40.85
C ARG A 666 58.88 5.69 -41.58
N LYS A 667 57.59 5.83 -41.86
CA LYS A 667 56.81 7.09 -41.89
C LYS A 667 55.37 6.78 -42.33
N ILE A 668 54.41 6.97 -41.43
CA ILE A 668 52.98 6.62 -41.58
C ILE A 668 52.11 7.87 -41.82
N ASP A 669 52.69 9.06 -41.96
CA ASP A 669 51.93 10.32 -41.89
C ASP A 669 51.44 10.89 -43.25
N GLU A 670 51.41 10.11 -44.33
CA GLU A 670 50.97 10.60 -45.66
C GLU A 670 49.68 9.94 -46.18
N LEU A 671 48.65 9.84 -45.33
CA LEU A 671 47.31 9.39 -45.77
C LEU A 671 46.53 10.46 -46.55
N GLU A 672 46.88 11.75 -46.43
CA GLU A 672 46.19 12.83 -47.15
C GLU A 672 46.36 12.77 -48.67
N GLY A 673 47.48 12.24 -49.16
CA GLY A 673 47.80 12.21 -50.60
C GLY A 673 46.88 11.30 -51.44
N PHE A 674 46.22 10.31 -50.82
CA PHE A 674 45.33 9.40 -51.57
C PHE A 674 43.96 10.01 -51.85
N ARG A 675 43.52 10.99 -51.04
CA ARG A 675 42.27 11.72 -51.25
C ARG A 675 42.25 12.47 -52.59
N GLU A 676 43.39 13.00 -53.04
CA GLU A 676 43.50 13.68 -54.34
C GLU A 676 43.50 12.69 -55.52
N ILE A 677 44.06 11.49 -55.32
CA ILE A 677 44.18 10.48 -56.37
C ILE A 677 42.80 9.97 -56.83
N MET A 678 41.88 9.76 -55.89
CA MET A 678 40.50 9.30 -56.18
C MET A 678 39.58 10.38 -56.77
N LYS A 679 39.83 11.68 -56.51
CA LYS A 679 39.06 12.77 -57.12
C LYS A 679 39.33 12.94 -58.63
N SER A 680 40.47 12.46 -59.12
CA SER A 680 40.91 12.63 -60.52
C SER A 680 40.35 11.61 -61.51
N SER A 681 39.79 10.48 -61.05
CA SER A 681 39.20 9.45 -61.91
C SER A 681 37.66 9.56 -61.96
N SER A 682 37.15 10.66 -62.52
CA SER A 682 35.72 10.79 -62.81
C SER A 682 35.44 10.59 -64.30
N THR A 683 35.44 9.36 -64.77
CA THR A 683 34.70 8.99 -65.98
C THR A 683 33.21 9.02 -65.65
N LYS A 684 32.49 9.92 -66.33
CA LYS A 684 31.05 10.15 -66.19
C LYS A 684 30.24 8.84 -66.26
N LYS A 685 29.85 8.32 -65.10
CA LYS A 685 28.59 7.60 -64.90
C LYS A 685 27.95 8.13 -63.63
N LYS A 686 26.76 8.73 -63.79
CA LYS A 686 25.90 9.22 -62.71
C LYS A 686 25.65 8.09 -61.70
N LEU A 687 26.31 8.14 -60.55
CA LEU A 687 25.67 7.77 -59.29
C LEU A 687 25.24 9.07 -58.60
N LYS A 688 23.96 9.11 -58.22
CA LYS A 688 23.36 10.17 -57.40
C LYS A 688 24.02 10.17 -56.02
N SER A 689 24.24 11.37 -55.47
CA SER A 689 24.32 11.74 -54.03
C SER A 689 25.15 10.83 -53.13
N SER A 690 26.17 11.28 -52.42
CA SER A 690 26.07 12.24 -51.32
C SER A 690 27.48 12.61 -50.83
N GLU A 691 27.56 13.54 -49.89
CA GLU A 691 28.74 14.10 -49.22
C GLU A 691 29.65 13.08 -48.47
N ASP A 692 29.54 11.77 -48.70
CA ASP A 692 30.13 10.74 -47.82
C ASP A 692 31.49 10.17 -48.26
N SER A 693 32.12 10.72 -49.31
CA SER A 693 33.48 10.29 -49.68
C SER A 693 34.57 10.79 -48.70
N GLU A 694 34.25 11.74 -47.83
CA GLU A 694 35.20 12.32 -46.85
C GLU A 694 35.44 11.45 -45.60
N THR A 695 34.56 10.48 -45.30
CA THR A 695 34.58 9.68 -44.07
C THR A 695 35.27 8.31 -44.20
N ILE A 696 35.45 7.82 -45.42
CA ILE A 696 35.78 6.41 -45.70
C ILE A 696 37.10 5.90 -45.07
N PHE A 697 38.05 6.78 -44.74
CA PHE A 697 39.35 6.36 -44.16
C PHE A 697 39.69 6.99 -42.79
N LYS A 698 38.72 7.58 -42.08
CA LYS A 698 38.98 8.27 -40.80
C LYS A 698 38.96 7.37 -39.56
N ASN A 699 38.31 6.19 -39.60
CA ASN A 699 38.10 5.36 -38.41
C ASN A 699 38.72 3.96 -38.53
N LEU A 700 40.05 3.89 -38.61
CA LEU A 700 40.78 2.60 -38.53
C LEU A 700 41.50 2.44 -37.18
N ASP A 701 41.18 3.26 -36.18
CA ASP A 701 41.67 3.13 -34.80
C ASP A 701 40.61 2.40 -33.97
N TYR A 702 40.99 1.26 -33.39
CA TYR A 702 40.13 0.46 -32.53
C TYR A 702 40.63 0.51 -31.08
N GLU A 703 39.88 1.19 -30.21
CA GLU A 703 40.05 1.17 -28.76
C GLU A 703 38.90 0.39 -28.11
N SER A 704 39.24 -0.71 -27.42
CA SER A 704 38.25 -1.57 -26.79
C SER A 704 37.88 -1.05 -25.39
N ASN A 705 36.71 -0.43 -25.25
CA ASN A 705 36.09 -0.17 -23.94
C ASN A 705 35.33 -1.40 -23.46
N ILE A 706 36.04 -2.40 -22.92
CA ILE A 706 35.45 -3.65 -22.43
C ILE A 706 34.95 -3.44 -20.99
N PRO A 707 33.68 -3.76 -20.67
CA PRO A 707 33.18 -3.71 -19.30
C PRO A 707 33.94 -4.63 -18.34
N LYS A 708 34.00 -4.27 -17.06
CA LYS A 708 34.76 -5.04 -16.04
C LYS A 708 34.09 -6.34 -15.60
N GLU A 709 32.78 -6.44 -15.80
CA GLU A 709 31.94 -7.54 -15.34
C GLU A 709 31.24 -8.18 -16.54
N SER A 710 31.06 -9.50 -16.51
CA SER A 710 30.25 -10.22 -17.50
C SER A 710 28.77 -10.11 -17.15
N LEU A 711 27.92 -10.12 -18.19
CA LEU A 711 26.47 -10.21 -18.02
C LEU A 711 26.08 -11.44 -17.18
N PRO A 712 24.98 -11.36 -16.41
CA PRO A 712 24.50 -12.52 -15.68
C PRO A 712 24.15 -13.66 -16.63
N SER A 713 24.45 -14.89 -16.22
CA SER A 713 24.04 -16.10 -16.97
C SER A 713 22.57 -16.45 -16.77
N ILE A 714 21.96 -15.93 -15.70
CA ILE A 714 20.58 -16.17 -15.31
C ILE A 714 19.97 -14.94 -14.64
N GLY A 715 18.70 -14.68 -14.92
CA GLY A 715 18.02 -13.47 -14.47
C GLY A 715 18.57 -12.18 -15.08
N ASP A 716 18.00 -11.05 -14.68
CA ASP A 716 18.45 -9.73 -15.12
C ASP A 716 18.90 -8.85 -13.94
N LEU A 717 19.96 -8.08 -14.17
CA LEU A 717 20.58 -7.24 -13.16
C LEU A 717 19.99 -5.82 -13.19
N TYR A 718 19.57 -5.33 -12.03
CA TYR A 718 18.98 -4.01 -11.85
C TYR A 718 19.70 -3.21 -10.76
N ASP A 719 19.64 -1.89 -10.88
CA ASP A 719 20.11 -0.94 -9.87
C ASP A 719 18.93 -0.20 -9.24
N ALA A 720 18.90 -0.08 -7.91
CA ALA A 720 18.03 0.86 -7.22
C ALA A 720 18.80 1.59 -6.10
N GLY A 721 19.14 2.85 -6.33
CA GLY A 721 19.95 3.65 -5.42
C GLY A 721 21.39 3.13 -5.33
N LYS A 722 21.79 2.62 -4.16
CA LYS A 722 23.14 2.05 -3.92
C LYS A 722 23.17 0.52 -3.98
N ASN A 723 22.03 -0.13 -4.18
CA ASN A 723 21.89 -1.57 -4.13
C ASN A 723 21.68 -2.14 -5.54
N ARG A 724 22.28 -3.30 -5.79
CA ARG A 724 22.06 -4.11 -6.98
C ARG A 724 21.09 -5.25 -6.68
N PHE A 725 20.28 -5.62 -7.65
CA PHE A 725 19.28 -6.67 -7.54
C PHE A 725 19.37 -7.58 -8.75
N LEU A 726 19.48 -8.89 -8.54
CA LEU A 726 19.39 -9.88 -9.61
C LEU A 726 17.98 -10.46 -9.58
N ALA A 727 17.17 -10.19 -10.59
CA ALA A 727 15.79 -10.65 -10.67
C ALA A 727 15.71 -11.97 -11.44
N ILE A 728 15.17 -12.99 -10.79
CA ILE A 728 14.86 -14.30 -11.38
C ILE A 728 13.35 -14.52 -11.42
N LYS A 729 12.92 -15.52 -12.20
CA LYS A 729 11.51 -15.79 -12.44
C LYS A 729 11.08 -17.20 -12.01
N TYR A 730 11.98 -18.18 -12.11
CA TYR A 730 11.65 -19.58 -11.89
C TYR A 730 12.41 -20.20 -10.71
N TYR A 731 11.81 -21.21 -10.07
CA TYR A 731 12.46 -21.95 -8.97
C TYR A 731 13.77 -22.64 -9.38
N SER A 732 13.87 -23.11 -10.63
CA SER A 732 15.08 -23.73 -11.18
C SER A 732 16.28 -22.77 -11.25
N GLU A 733 16.02 -21.47 -11.23
CA GLU A 733 17.05 -20.43 -11.33
C GLU A 733 17.68 -20.07 -9.98
N ILE A 734 17.14 -20.56 -8.86
CA ILE A 734 17.51 -20.08 -7.52
C ILE A 734 18.98 -20.35 -7.20
N GLU A 735 19.46 -21.59 -7.39
CA GLU A 735 20.83 -21.94 -6.99
C GLU A 735 21.88 -21.22 -7.85
N LEU A 736 21.70 -21.21 -9.18
CA LEU A 736 22.55 -20.43 -10.09
C LEU A 736 22.42 -18.92 -9.84
N GLY A 737 21.21 -18.45 -9.55
CA GLY A 737 20.93 -17.06 -9.22
C GLY A 737 21.64 -16.62 -7.93
N LYS A 738 21.78 -17.49 -6.93
CA LYS A 738 22.55 -17.21 -5.70
C LYS A 738 24.03 -17.03 -6.00
N GLU A 739 24.60 -17.91 -6.83
CA GLU A 739 25.99 -17.81 -7.28
C GLU A 739 26.23 -16.50 -8.05
N GLU A 740 25.36 -16.19 -9.01
CA GLU A 740 25.45 -14.98 -9.84
C GLU A 740 25.20 -13.71 -9.03
N ALA A 741 24.23 -13.69 -8.12
CA ALA A 741 23.98 -12.57 -7.22
C ALA A 741 25.19 -12.31 -6.32
N THR A 742 25.83 -13.36 -5.81
CA THR A 742 27.07 -13.24 -5.03
C THR A 742 28.21 -12.68 -5.88
N ARG A 743 28.41 -13.21 -7.09
CA ARG A 743 29.44 -12.75 -8.05
C ARG A 743 29.26 -11.28 -8.42
N LEU A 744 28.02 -10.83 -8.60
CA LEU A 744 27.66 -9.47 -9.02
C LEU A 744 27.44 -8.51 -7.85
N ASN A 745 27.61 -8.99 -6.61
CA ASN A 745 27.32 -8.26 -5.37
C ASN A 745 25.91 -7.64 -5.36
N ALA A 746 24.92 -8.47 -5.71
CA ALA A 746 23.51 -8.13 -5.83
C ALA A 746 22.64 -8.94 -4.86
N LYS A 747 21.44 -8.45 -4.55
CA LYS A 747 20.42 -9.20 -3.82
C LYS A 747 19.59 -10.02 -4.81
N LEU A 748 19.43 -11.32 -4.55
CA LEU A 748 18.54 -12.17 -5.36
C LEU A 748 17.08 -11.84 -5.04
N VAL A 749 16.32 -11.48 -6.07
CA VAL A 749 14.91 -11.07 -5.99
C VAL A 749 14.09 -11.75 -7.08
N VAL A 750 12.77 -11.66 -6.99
CA VAL A 750 11.81 -12.22 -7.94
C VAL A 750 11.13 -11.11 -8.72
N TYR A 751 10.82 -11.37 -9.99
CA TYR A 751 9.98 -10.47 -10.77
C TYR A 751 8.59 -10.27 -10.13
N PRO A 752 8.11 -9.03 -9.96
CA PRO A 752 6.71 -8.81 -9.63
C PRO A 752 5.86 -9.29 -10.82
N ASN A 753 4.88 -10.15 -10.55
CA ASN A 753 3.93 -10.62 -11.57
C ASN A 753 2.93 -9.56 -12.00
#